data_AF-A0A543AQQ5-F1
#
_entry.id   AF-A0A543AQQ5-F1
#
_cell.length_a   1.000
_cell.length_b   1.000
_cell.length_c   1.000
_cell.angle_alpha   90.00
_cell.angle_beta   90.00
_cell.angle_gamma   90.00
#
_symmetry.space_group_name_H-M   'P 1'
#
loop_
_entity.id
_entity.type
_entity.pdbx_description
1 polymer ?
#
loop_
_entity_poly.entity_id
_entity_poly.type
_entity_poly.pdbx_seq_one_letter_code
_entity_poly.pdbx_strand_id
1 'polypeptide(L)'
;MSETTPESASLTDRPVDEPAADPVLIVQPYDVHLQAAIGLGVPVVALYHRDRRHTTIGRRLTEIIPSIDVDLDDTAAVEAALVTARDRHGVRRVAQFSDEHRMEGIAEAAEAAGLVTEPPQAYRNLNNKAAFLEVGSRAAVVHRSWCSAEQRDGRERVERTGAPWVLKPVADSGSRGIRYAEDWSRLEPHLSGDGWVLEQYLSGTEYSVETLTVAGVHHTFGITEKSTTGSPRFIERAHRFPAVLDESVEAAILATVHRFLDAAGYRNGPAHTEVLVHADGIDCIESQARMGGDRIPTLIARATGVSPEVELIRSLTPDWTPPERTPRSRAGIRFVELPYGTLRSTIGLSPDTDGLEIHAIAKPGDTLELATSSNRRHVGVIAEDADPSSRPLRAVVMAHDRPAPTLVLFGGTDEQVAQCLALGHEIVLVQAHDQLTEYQSTHCSGYVICDLGSGSNVDWAATQLAEFADLPFVSVRQYGVLFRALVCERLGLDPLAATGCSIVASDKGQLRRRVDQLGLPRPDWTPVSSDEDVRRFCMDHDGRAVLKIARGTGGVGVHTVTTDRAVSLRALRSRVDDVLPQGVSTGGFLVEEQLEGRLFSLESVWVRGVHVPLGVTTTEVSSTSSAELRHTFPGELAARHVRSAVEQTGRLFGSIGMYSGGTHVEFIISNGVPMVIDAHDRPAGGHIPELIENAFGVSSTNLALAAQTGQLTVDDARRLRTTAVSVVRFITTVTDRRVVDSARLRRAVDDTAAMADVVHVHFDVNGPLLPAELDNWTRPGYVITVAESASTAEKSADAACALLTAELLRASSVNR
;
A
#
# COMPACT_ATOMS: atom_id res chain seq x y z
N MET A 1 -35.53 -15.16 -19.28
CA MET A 1 -36.69 -15.57 -18.48
C MET A 1 -36.27 -15.50 -17.03
N SER A 2 -36.75 -14.64 -16.14
CA SER A 2 -37.75 -13.57 -16.17
C SER A 2 -37.24 -12.48 -15.23
N GLU A 3 -37.17 -11.24 -15.71
CA GLU A 3 -36.91 -10.05 -14.90
C GLU A 3 -38.17 -9.72 -14.10
N THR A 4 -38.02 -9.49 -12.79
CA THR A 4 -39.04 -8.85 -11.95
C THR A 4 -38.45 -7.55 -11.40
N THR A 5 -38.81 -6.46 -12.06
CA THR A 5 -38.72 -5.07 -11.60
C THR A 5 -39.54 -4.89 -10.32
N PRO A 6 -39.09 -4.13 -9.31
CA PRO A 6 -39.94 -3.71 -8.20
C PRO A 6 -40.91 -2.64 -8.71
N GLU A 7 -42.21 -2.89 -8.54
CA GLU A 7 -43.29 -1.95 -8.86
C GLU A 7 -43.21 -0.66 -8.05
N SER A 8 -43.48 0.45 -8.74
CA SER A 8 -43.69 1.78 -8.19
C SER A 8 -44.90 1.80 -7.25
N ALA A 9 -44.67 1.93 -5.94
CA ALA A 9 -45.75 2.22 -5.00
C ALA A 9 -46.29 3.64 -5.25
N SER A 10 -47.59 3.75 -5.55
CA SER A 10 -48.28 5.01 -5.76
C SER A 10 -48.37 5.84 -4.48
N LEU A 11 -47.96 7.11 -4.58
CA LEU A 11 -47.83 8.11 -3.51
C LEU A 11 -49.16 8.67 -2.91
N THR A 12 -50.29 7.95 -2.93
CA THR A 12 -51.60 8.59 -2.67
C THR A 12 -52.47 8.04 -1.54
N ASP A 13 -52.01 7.15 -0.68
CA ASP A 13 -52.80 6.77 0.52
C ASP A 13 -52.01 6.99 1.82
N ARG A 14 -52.20 8.18 2.44
CA ARG A 14 -51.94 8.40 3.87
C ARG A 14 -53.28 8.56 4.60
N PRO A 15 -53.47 7.93 5.78
CA PRO A 15 -54.59 8.25 6.65
C PRO A 15 -54.47 9.70 7.12
N VAL A 16 -55.60 10.41 7.10
CA VAL A 16 -55.76 11.78 7.59
C VAL A 16 -56.05 11.71 9.10
N ASP A 17 -55.43 12.60 9.89
CA ASP A 17 -55.60 12.86 11.34
C ASP A 17 -54.48 12.44 12.31
N GLU A 18 -53.22 12.71 11.97
CA GLU A 18 -52.20 13.07 12.97
C GLU A 18 -51.75 14.52 12.74
N PRO A 19 -51.55 15.34 13.80
CA PRO A 19 -51.03 16.69 13.63
C PRO A 19 -49.65 16.61 12.97
N ALA A 20 -49.52 17.22 11.78
CA ALA A 20 -48.25 17.27 11.06
C ALA A 20 -47.16 17.86 11.96
N ALA A 21 -46.05 17.14 12.11
CA ALA A 21 -44.90 17.63 12.87
C ALA A 21 -44.46 19.00 12.35
N ASP A 22 -44.09 19.92 13.24
CA ASP A 22 -43.58 21.23 12.85
C ASP A 22 -42.36 21.08 11.93
N PRO A 23 -42.27 21.81 10.81
CA PRO A 23 -41.12 21.73 9.92
C PRO A 23 -39.80 22.07 10.61
N VAL A 24 -38.74 21.32 10.27
CA VAL A 24 -37.38 21.59 10.75
C VAL A 24 -36.58 22.32 9.67
N LEU A 25 -35.95 23.43 10.04
CA LEU A 25 -34.98 24.09 9.16
C LEU A 25 -33.65 23.34 9.24
N ILE A 26 -33.19 22.85 8.11
CA ILE A 26 -31.91 22.19 7.98
C ILE A 26 -30.94 23.14 7.29
N VAL A 27 -29.86 23.51 7.98
CA VAL A 27 -28.81 24.38 7.43
C VAL A 27 -27.77 23.53 6.72
N GLN A 28 -27.51 23.85 5.45
CA GLN A 28 -26.54 23.19 4.58
C GLN A 28 -26.73 21.66 4.41
N PRO A 29 -27.95 21.14 4.20
CA PRO A 29 -28.16 19.70 4.06
C PRO A 29 -27.39 19.11 2.87
N TYR A 30 -26.88 17.87 3.05
CA TYR A 30 -26.46 17.02 1.94
C TYR A 30 -27.67 16.39 1.24
N ASP A 31 -27.49 15.93 0.00
CA ASP A 31 -28.58 15.35 -0.80
C ASP A 31 -29.28 14.19 -0.06
N VAL A 32 -28.50 13.34 0.62
CA VAL A 32 -28.98 12.21 1.43
C VAL A 32 -29.84 12.64 2.62
N HIS A 33 -29.58 13.79 3.24
CA HIS A 33 -30.44 14.33 4.31
C HIS A 33 -31.83 14.68 3.77
N LEU A 34 -31.88 15.35 2.63
CA LEU A 34 -33.15 15.73 1.98
C LEU A 34 -33.90 14.50 1.45
N GLN A 35 -33.19 13.54 0.88
CA GLN A 35 -33.79 12.26 0.45
C GLN A 35 -34.37 11.48 1.62
N ALA A 36 -33.65 11.40 2.74
CA ALA A 36 -34.13 10.77 3.96
C ALA A 36 -35.38 11.50 4.49
N ALA A 37 -35.39 12.83 4.49
CA ALA A 37 -36.54 13.62 4.93
C ALA A 37 -37.78 13.33 4.08
N ILE A 38 -37.64 13.30 2.75
CA ILE A 38 -38.75 12.95 1.83
C ILE A 38 -39.22 11.52 2.07
N GLY A 39 -38.29 10.56 2.13
CA GLY A 39 -38.61 9.14 2.29
C GLY A 39 -39.31 8.82 3.62
N LEU A 40 -38.93 9.52 4.69
CA LEU A 40 -39.55 9.40 6.01
C LEU A 40 -40.79 10.30 6.16
N GLY A 41 -41.01 11.22 5.22
CA GLY A 41 -42.06 12.24 5.28
C GLY A 41 -41.89 13.23 6.43
N VAL A 42 -40.63 13.54 6.79
CA VAL A 42 -40.28 14.59 7.75
C VAL A 42 -40.34 15.94 7.03
N PRO A 43 -41.20 16.88 7.47
CA PRO A 43 -41.29 18.19 6.86
C PRO A 43 -40.03 18.99 7.17
N VAL A 44 -39.32 19.43 6.12
CA VAL A 44 -38.07 20.18 6.25
C VAL A 44 -38.07 21.41 5.35
N VAL A 45 -37.30 22.41 5.76
CA VAL A 45 -36.94 23.58 4.94
C VAL A 45 -35.42 23.60 4.86
N ALA A 46 -34.83 23.83 3.68
CA ALA A 46 -33.39 23.88 3.52
C ALA A 46 -32.89 25.33 3.56
N LEU A 47 -31.82 25.62 4.31
CA LEU A 47 -31.09 26.87 4.25
C LEU A 47 -29.71 26.62 3.62
N TYR A 48 -29.41 27.28 2.50
CA TYR A 48 -28.14 27.15 1.81
C TYR A 48 -27.37 28.47 1.78
N HIS A 49 -26.04 28.35 1.75
CA HIS A 49 -25.20 29.48 1.38
C HIS A 49 -25.40 29.76 -0.11
N ARG A 50 -25.63 31.01 -0.47
CA ARG A 50 -25.96 31.48 -1.83
C ARG A 50 -25.01 31.02 -2.94
N ASP A 51 -23.76 30.72 -2.60
CA ASP A 51 -22.70 30.36 -3.55
C ASP A 51 -22.48 28.83 -3.61
N ARG A 52 -23.28 28.05 -2.85
CA ARG A 52 -23.18 26.59 -2.86
C ARG A 52 -23.60 26.05 -4.22
N ARG A 53 -22.72 25.23 -4.81
CA ARG A 53 -23.06 24.48 -6.02
C ARG A 53 -23.88 23.25 -5.65
N HIS A 54 -25.10 23.19 -6.17
CA HIS A 54 -25.96 22.01 -6.04
C HIS A 54 -25.54 20.92 -7.04
N THR A 55 -25.65 19.67 -6.61
CA THR A 55 -25.59 18.53 -7.53
C THR A 55 -26.84 18.52 -8.43
N THR A 56 -26.84 17.69 -9.46
CA THR A 56 -28.05 17.48 -10.28
C THR A 56 -29.22 16.96 -9.46
N ILE A 57 -28.95 16.13 -8.45
CA ILE A 57 -29.97 15.60 -7.52
C ILE A 57 -30.43 16.73 -6.59
N GLY A 58 -29.51 17.46 -5.97
CA GLY A 58 -29.80 18.57 -5.07
C GLY A 58 -30.73 19.61 -5.71
N ARG A 59 -30.52 19.96 -6.99
CA ARG A 59 -31.42 20.88 -7.72
C ARG A 59 -32.85 20.37 -7.83
N ARG A 60 -33.04 19.07 -8.07
CA ARG A 60 -34.38 18.47 -8.11
C ARG A 60 -35.02 18.43 -6.72
N LEU A 61 -34.22 18.19 -5.68
CA LEU A 61 -34.71 18.18 -4.31
C LEU A 61 -35.17 19.56 -3.85
N THR A 62 -34.50 20.64 -4.27
CA THR A 62 -34.93 22.02 -4.00
C THR A 62 -36.19 22.46 -4.75
N GLU A 63 -36.61 21.73 -5.78
CA GLU A 63 -37.93 21.94 -6.42
C GLU A 63 -39.08 21.34 -5.59
N ILE A 64 -38.76 20.37 -4.71
CA ILE A 64 -39.73 19.64 -3.88
C ILE A 64 -39.78 20.22 -2.46
N ILE A 65 -38.61 20.55 -1.91
CA ILE A 65 -38.44 21.04 -0.54
C ILE A 65 -38.24 22.56 -0.58
N PRO A 66 -39.01 23.35 0.20
CA PRO A 66 -38.77 24.78 0.32
C PRO A 66 -37.32 25.06 0.72
N SER A 67 -36.63 25.92 -0.04
CA SER A 67 -35.26 26.33 0.25
C SER A 67 -35.11 27.85 0.31
N ILE A 68 -34.16 28.30 1.12
CA ILE A 68 -33.75 29.69 1.26
C ILE A 68 -32.25 29.77 0.98
N ASP A 69 -31.86 30.64 0.04
CA ASP A 69 -30.46 30.91 -0.27
C ASP A 69 -30.05 32.24 0.37
N VAL A 70 -28.99 32.21 1.19
CA VAL A 70 -28.52 33.39 1.93
C VAL A 70 -27.00 33.42 1.97
N ASP A 71 -26.39 34.58 2.17
CA ASP A 71 -24.97 34.63 2.54
C ASP A 71 -24.85 34.23 4.02
N LEU A 72 -24.25 33.06 4.31
CA LEU A 72 -24.14 32.59 5.70
C LEU A 72 -23.06 33.33 6.51
N ASP A 73 -22.22 34.12 5.84
CA ASP A 73 -21.24 34.98 6.50
C ASP A 73 -21.80 36.37 6.83
N ASP A 74 -23.03 36.68 6.37
CA ASP A 74 -23.76 37.89 6.71
C ASP A 74 -24.79 37.60 7.81
N THR A 75 -24.45 37.96 9.05
CA THR A 75 -25.29 37.77 10.23
C THR A 75 -26.70 38.34 10.05
N ALA A 76 -26.83 39.55 9.49
CA ALA A 76 -28.13 40.19 9.32
C ALA A 76 -28.98 39.46 8.28
N ALA A 77 -28.35 38.94 7.22
CA ALA A 77 -29.02 38.13 6.22
C ALA A 77 -29.49 36.79 6.81
N VAL A 78 -28.65 36.12 7.62
CA VAL A 78 -28.99 34.89 8.34
C VAL A 78 -30.18 35.10 9.27
N GLU A 79 -30.18 36.15 10.08
CA GLU A 79 -31.30 36.50 10.96
C GLU A 79 -32.61 36.67 10.19
N ALA A 80 -32.58 37.41 9.06
CA ALA A 80 -33.74 37.61 8.21
C ALA A 80 -34.24 36.29 7.58
N ALA A 81 -33.33 35.40 7.20
CA ALA A 81 -33.66 34.07 6.67
C ALA A 81 -34.32 33.18 7.73
N LEU A 82 -33.82 33.20 8.98
CA LEU A 82 -34.38 32.45 10.10
C LEU A 82 -35.79 32.95 10.47
N VAL A 83 -36.00 34.28 10.49
CA VAL A 83 -37.33 34.87 10.66
C VAL A 83 -38.27 34.46 9.52
N THR A 84 -37.79 34.45 8.29
CA THR A 84 -38.57 34.00 7.13
C THR A 84 -38.96 32.53 7.25
N ALA A 85 -38.03 31.66 7.65
CA ALA A 85 -38.28 30.25 7.91
C ALA A 85 -39.37 30.05 8.96
N ARG A 86 -39.28 30.78 10.09
CA ARG A 86 -40.26 30.74 11.17
C ARG A 86 -41.66 31.19 10.70
N ASP A 87 -41.73 32.37 10.09
CA ASP A 87 -43.01 33.04 9.85
C ASP A 87 -43.73 32.53 8.59
N ARG A 88 -42.98 32.16 7.53
CA ARG A 88 -43.59 31.69 6.27
C ARG A 88 -43.71 30.19 6.18
N HIS A 89 -42.79 29.45 6.78
CA HIS A 89 -42.73 28.00 6.66
C HIS A 89 -43.06 27.28 7.97
N GLY A 90 -43.42 28.01 9.03
CA GLY A 90 -43.83 27.42 10.31
C GLY A 90 -42.71 26.71 11.06
N VAL A 91 -41.44 26.99 10.71
CA VAL A 91 -40.28 26.35 11.33
C VAL A 91 -40.23 26.70 12.82
N ARG A 92 -39.99 25.67 13.65
CA ARG A 92 -39.77 25.83 15.10
C ARG A 92 -38.41 25.36 15.57
N ARG A 93 -37.70 24.57 14.76
CA ARG A 93 -36.40 23.97 15.11
C ARG A 93 -35.39 24.16 14.00
N VAL A 94 -34.12 24.29 14.37
CA VAL A 94 -32.98 24.40 13.46
C VAL A 94 -32.02 23.25 13.72
N ALA A 95 -31.67 22.50 12.68
CA ALA A 95 -30.61 21.50 12.67
C ALA A 95 -29.49 21.98 11.74
N GLN A 96 -28.25 21.99 12.21
CA GLN A 96 -27.13 22.57 11.46
C GLN A 96 -26.16 21.51 10.92
N PHE A 97 -25.83 21.63 9.64
CA PHE A 97 -24.81 20.83 8.93
C PHE A 97 -23.83 21.72 8.14
N SER A 98 -23.72 22.99 8.51
CA SER A 98 -22.78 23.95 7.91
C SER A 98 -21.35 23.71 8.36
N ASP A 99 -20.41 24.47 7.81
CA ASP A 99 -19.02 24.48 8.28
C ASP A 99 -18.95 24.83 9.78
N GLU A 100 -18.04 24.19 10.52
CA GLU A 100 -18.05 24.21 11.98
C GLU A 100 -17.92 25.62 12.58
N HIS A 101 -17.17 26.50 11.91
CA HIS A 101 -16.94 27.90 12.31
C HIS A 101 -18.19 28.79 12.22
N ARG A 102 -19.23 28.38 11.48
CA ARG A 102 -20.48 29.13 11.33
C ARG A 102 -21.55 28.71 12.33
N MET A 103 -21.43 27.51 12.91
CA MET A 103 -22.52 26.90 13.68
C MET A 103 -22.90 27.69 14.95
N GLU A 104 -21.91 28.24 15.65
CA GLU A 104 -22.10 29.06 16.86
C GLU A 104 -22.94 30.30 16.54
N GLY A 105 -22.49 31.13 15.59
CA GLY A 105 -23.20 32.37 15.24
C GLY A 105 -24.60 32.15 14.66
N ILE A 106 -24.80 31.08 13.87
CA ILE A 106 -26.13 30.72 13.37
C ILE A 106 -27.04 30.25 14.52
N ALA A 107 -26.51 29.55 15.51
CA ALA A 107 -27.28 29.15 16.69
C ALA A 107 -27.69 30.38 17.52
N GLU A 108 -26.80 31.35 17.71
CA GLU A 108 -27.11 32.62 18.41
C GLU A 108 -28.25 33.36 17.71
N ALA A 109 -28.18 33.47 16.38
CA ALA A 109 -29.22 34.09 15.56
C ALA A 109 -30.55 33.32 15.65
N ALA A 110 -30.51 31.98 15.68
CA ALA A 110 -31.71 31.14 15.81
C ALA A 110 -32.37 31.30 17.19
N GLU A 111 -31.59 31.33 18.28
CA GLU A 111 -32.10 31.60 19.62
C GLU A 111 -32.74 32.99 19.71
N ALA A 112 -32.07 34.01 19.14
CA ALA A 112 -32.61 35.37 19.06
C ALA A 112 -33.93 35.45 18.26
N ALA A 113 -34.08 34.59 17.25
CA ALA A 113 -35.31 34.46 16.46
C ALA A 113 -36.40 33.61 17.17
N GLY A 114 -36.15 33.09 18.38
CA GLY A 114 -37.08 32.25 19.12
C GLY A 114 -37.26 30.84 18.54
N LEU A 115 -36.28 30.36 17.78
CA LEU A 115 -36.22 28.99 17.26
C LEU A 115 -35.47 28.10 18.23
N VAL A 116 -35.88 26.83 18.31
CA VAL A 116 -35.17 25.82 19.07
C VAL A 116 -33.95 25.36 18.27
N THR A 117 -32.77 25.47 18.84
CA THR A 117 -31.49 25.04 18.27
C THR A 117 -30.65 24.42 19.38
N GLU A 118 -29.54 23.79 19.01
CA GLU A 118 -28.50 23.51 19.99
C GLU A 118 -27.93 24.78 20.60
N PRO A 119 -27.57 24.75 21.90
CA PRO A 119 -26.97 25.90 22.56
C PRO A 119 -25.70 26.36 21.81
N PRO A 120 -25.54 27.66 21.51
CA PRO A 120 -24.36 28.18 20.82
C PRO A 120 -23.04 27.79 21.51
N GLN A 121 -23.05 27.82 22.84
CA GLN A 121 -21.90 27.42 23.66
C GLN A 121 -21.53 25.94 23.45
N ALA A 122 -22.48 25.05 23.18
CA ALA A 122 -22.19 23.65 22.91
C ALA A 122 -21.47 23.49 21.56
N TYR A 123 -21.90 24.20 20.51
CA TYR A 123 -21.15 24.25 19.25
C TYR A 123 -19.73 24.79 19.45
N ARG A 124 -19.56 25.85 20.23
CA ARG A 124 -18.24 26.39 20.57
C ARG A 124 -17.36 25.36 21.28
N ASN A 125 -17.90 24.69 22.29
CA ASN A 125 -17.19 23.71 23.10
C ASN A 125 -16.71 22.50 22.30
N LEU A 126 -17.46 22.09 21.27
CA LEU A 126 -17.04 21.01 20.37
C LEU A 126 -16.06 21.53 19.31
N ASN A 127 -16.47 22.55 18.55
CA ASN A 127 -15.81 22.93 17.31
C ASN A 127 -14.56 23.80 17.48
N ASN A 128 -14.43 24.53 18.60
CA ASN A 128 -13.27 25.38 18.88
C ASN A 128 -12.25 24.61 19.74
N LYS A 129 -11.03 24.41 19.20
CA LYS A 129 -10.00 23.61 19.90
C LYS A 129 -9.64 24.12 21.29
N ALA A 130 -9.58 25.44 21.50
CA ALA A 130 -9.27 25.99 22.82
C ALA A 130 -10.41 25.71 23.82
N ALA A 131 -11.66 25.98 23.42
CA ALA A 131 -12.83 25.69 24.25
C ALA A 131 -12.98 24.18 24.55
N PHE A 132 -12.73 23.34 23.54
CA PHE A 132 -12.68 21.89 23.68
C PHE A 132 -11.68 21.46 24.75
N LEU A 133 -10.45 21.98 24.70
CA LEU A 133 -9.40 21.66 25.67
C LEU A 133 -9.78 22.14 27.08
N GLU A 134 -10.37 23.32 27.23
CA GLU A 134 -10.85 23.83 28.53
C GLU A 134 -11.93 22.95 29.16
N VAL A 135 -12.97 22.62 28.38
CA VAL A 135 -14.07 21.75 28.83
C VAL A 135 -13.55 20.35 29.11
N GLY A 136 -12.70 19.81 28.22
CA GLY A 136 -12.11 18.49 28.36
C GLY A 136 -11.21 18.36 29.59
N SER A 137 -10.39 19.37 29.88
CA SER A 137 -9.55 19.38 31.09
C SER A 137 -10.39 19.44 32.36
N ARG A 138 -11.46 20.27 32.37
CA ARG A 138 -12.39 20.34 33.52
C ARG A 138 -13.15 19.04 33.74
N ALA A 139 -13.49 18.34 32.67
CA ALA A 139 -14.20 17.06 32.70
C ALA A 139 -13.27 15.85 32.94
N ALA A 140 -11.97 16.07 33.08
CA ALA A 140 -10.94 15.03 33.21
C ALA A 140 -11.03 13.98 32.08
N VAL A 141 -11.11 14.47 30.84
CA VAL A 141 -11.06 13.68 29.59
C VAL A 141 -9.93 14.15 28.66
N VAL A 142 -9.28 15.26 29.01
CA VAL A 142 -8.03 15.76 28.42
C VAL A 142 -7.01 15.85 29.54
N HIS A 143 -6.07 14.91 29.58
CA HIS A 143 -5.03 14.82 30.61
C HIS A 143 -3.69 15.40 30.15
N ARG A 144 -3.47 15.45 28.83
CA ARG A 144 -2.25 16.06 28.26
C ARG A 144 -2.13 17.54 28.59
N SER A 145 -0.88 17.99 28.72
CA SER A 145 -0.61 19.42 28.87
C SER A 145 -0.92 20.17 27.59
N TRP A 146 -1.50 21.36 27.71
CA TRP A 146 -1.75 22.23 26.57
C TRP A 146 -1.63 23.71 26.95
N CYS A 147 -1.46 24.58 25.96
CA CYS A 147 -1.65 26.01 26.10
C CYS A 147 -2.17 26.68 24.81
N SER A 148 -2.70 27.88 24.92
CA SER A 148 -3.20 28.68 23.78
C SER A 148 -2.41 29.97 23.58
N ALA A 149 -2.67 30.65 22.46
CA ALA A 149 -2.09 31.97 22.17
C ALA A 149 -2.34 33.04 23.25
N GLU A 150 -3.43 32.90 24.02
CA GLU A 150 -3.78 33.84 25.09
C GLU A 150 -2.93 33.64 26.36
N GLN A 151 -2.30 32.47 26.49
CA GLN A 151 -1.49 32.09 27.64
C GLN A 151 -0.01 32.44 27.40
N ARG A 152 0.51 33.39 28.18
CA ARG A 152 1.87 33.95 28.00
C ARG A 152 3.01 33.03 28.48
N ASP A 153 2.71 31.88 29.08
CA ASP A 153 3.67 30.95 29.67
C ASP A 153 4.01 29.74 28.76
N GLY A 154 3.54 29.73 27.51
CA GLY A 154 3.72 28.60 26.59
C GLY A 154 5.18 28.16 26.41
N ARG A 155 6.10 29.11 26.30
CA ARG A 155 7.55 28.83 26.23
C ARG A 155 8.06 28.09 27.47
N GLU A 156 7.75 28.62 28.65
CA GLU A 156 8.18 28.03 29.93
C GLU A 156 7.62 26.61 30.10
N ARG A 157 6.37 26.37 29.66
CA ARG A 157 5.75 25.02 29.70
C ARG A 157 6.45 24.02 28.79
N VAL A 158 6.75 24.42 27.56
CA VAL A 158 7.47 23.57 26.59
C VAL A 158 8.85 23.25 27.14
N GLU A 159 9.62 24.26 27.55
CA GLU A 159 10.98 24.09 28.08
C GLU A 159 11.01 23.25 29.38
N ARG A 160 10.01 23.41 30.26
CA ARG A 160 9.93 22.66 31.53
C ARG A 160 9.56 21.19 31.36
N THR A 161 8.71 20.87 30.39
CA THR A 161 8.25 19.48 30.18
C THR A 161 9.30 18.62 29.46
N GLY A 162 10.08 19.21 28.56
CA GLY A 162 11.05 18.47 27.73
C GLY A 162 10.43 17.43 26.81
N ALA A 163 9.10 17.42 26.69
CA ALA A 163 8.34 16.52 25.83
C ALA A 163 8.16 17.14 24.43
N PRO A 164 7.92 16.35 23.38
CA PRO A 164 7.49 16.88 22.08
C PRO A 164 6.10 17.52 22.15
N TRP A 165 5.86 18.48 21.28
CA TRP A 165 4.62 19.26 21.19
C TRP A 165 4.08 19.31 19.77
N VAL A 166 2.76 19.51 19.67
CA VAL A 166 2.02 19.71 18.43
C VAL A 166 1.36 21.08 18.46
N LEU A 167 1.69 21.92 17.47
CA LEU A 167 1.01 23.18 17.21
C LEU A 167 -0.14 22.94 16.23
N LYS A 168 -1.33 23.43 16.59
CA LYS A 168 -2.53 23.38 15.76
C LYS A 168 -3.17 24.77 15.66
N PRO A 169 -3.59 25.21 14.46
CA PRO A 169 -4.45 26.38 14.32
C PRO A 169 -5.83 26.11 14.95
N VAL A 170 -6.42 27.11 15.61
CA VAL A 170 -7.70 26.93 16.31
C VAL A 170 -8.84 26.59 15.33
N ALA A 171 -8.90 27.29 14.19
CA ALA A 171 -10.02 27.21 13.25
C ALA A 171 -9.86 26.18 12.11
N ASP A 172 -8.67 25.59 11.91
CA ASP A 172 -8.44 24.68 10.78
C ASP A 172 -8.90 23.23 11.07
N SER A 173 -9.07 22.44 10.01
CA SER A 173 -9.44 21.02 10.06
C SER A 173 -8.64 20.19 9.03
N GLY A 174 -8.63 18.86 9.17
CA GLY A 174 -8.02 17.93 8.22
C GLY A 174 -6.49 17.94 8.19
N SER A 175 -5.86 18.03 9.37
CA SER A 175 -4.41 18.11 9.60
C SER A 175 -3.69 19.31 8.94
N ARG A 176 -4.43 20.33 8.48
CA ARG A 176 -3.85 21.56 7.93
C ARG A 176 -3.15 22.37 9.02
N GLY A 177 -1.95 22.87 8.70
CA GLY A 177 -1.18 23.72 9.60
C GLY A 177 -0.59 23.02 10.83
N ILE A 178 -0.77 21.69 10.98
CA ILE A 178 -0.20 20.94 12.10
C ILE A 178 1.34 20.94 12.00
N ARG A 179 2.01 21.18 13.13
CA ARG A 179 3.47 21.13 13.25
C ARG A 179 3.86 20.32 14.49
N TYR A 180 4.68 19.30 14.29
CA TYR A 180 5.37 18.58 15.37
C TYR A 180 6.73 19.21 15.63
N ALA A 181 7.08 19.42 16.90
CA ALA A 181 8.42 19.86 17.28
C ALA A 181 8.84 19.32 18.65
N GLU A 182 10.13 19.08 18.80
CA GLU A 182 10.76 18.68 20.06
C GLU A 182 11.32 19.87 20.85
N ASP A 183 11.36 21.06 20.25
CA ASP A 183 11.96 22.26 20.83
C ASP A 183 11.17 23.52 20.45
N TRP A 184 11.09 24.49 21.37
CA TRP A 184 10.39 25.76 21.21
C TRP A 184 10.86 26.55 19.97
N SER A 185 12.16 26.56 19.68
CA SER A 185 12.74 27.31 18.56
C SER A 185 12.19 26.91 17.19
N ARG A 186 11.67 25.68 17.06
CA ARG A 186 11.00 25.20 15.84
C ARG A 186 9.52 25.58 15.78
N LEU A 187 8.92 25.90 16.92
CA LEU A 187 7.53 26.34 17.03
C LEU A 187 7.40 27.85 16.90
N GLU A 188 8.29 28.60 17.56
CA GLU A 188 8.29 30.06 17.67
C GLU A 188 8.05 30.80 16.35
N PRO A 189 8.68 30.44 15.21
CA PRO A 189 8.44 31.13 13.94
C PRO A 189 6.98 31.03 13.46
N HIS A 190 6.25 30.01 13.90
CA HIS A 190 4.88 29.70 13.49
C HIS A 190 3.82 30.20 14.50
N LEU A 191 4.22 30.79 15.63
CA LEU A 191 3.31 31.33 16.64
C LEU A 191 2.84 32.78 16.34
N SER A 192 3.18 33.31 15.16
CA SER A 192 2.74 34.62 14.68
C SER A 192 1.44 34.48 13.87
N GLY A 193 0.32 34.98 14.39
CA GLY A 193 -0.98 34.93 13.72
C GLY A 193 -2.18 34.85 14.69
N ASP A 194 -3.39 34.91 14.14
CA ASP A 194 -4.64 34.87 14.90
C ASP A 194 -4.98 33.43 15.33
N GLY A 195 -4.77 33.10 16.62
CA GLY A 195 -5.32 31.91 17.29
C GLY A 195 -4.62 30.57 17.03
N TRP A 196 -3.88 30.05 18.03
CA TRP A 196 -3.27 28.72 18.01
C TRP A 196 -3.40 28.01 19.36
N VAL A 197 -3.27 26.67 19.34
CA VAL A 197 -3.09 25.82 20.52
C VAL A 197 -1.84 24.96 20.38
N LEU A 198 -1.11 24.82 21.47
CA LEU A 198 0.00 23.90 21.65
C LEU A 198 -0.46 22.77 22.56
N GLU A 199 -0.27 21.54 22.12
CA GLU A 199 -0.62 20.34 22.89
C GLU A 199 0.62 19.45 23.04
N GLN A 200 0.81 18.88 24.22
CA GLN A 200 1.82 17.85 24.43
C GLN A 200 1.53 16.67 23.49
N TYR A 201 2.55 16.25 22.74
CA TYR A 201 2.43 15.10 21.85
C TYR A 201 2.26 13.82 22.67
N LEU A 202 1.21 13.07 22.37
CA LEU A 202 0.96 11.75 22.94
C LEU A 202 1.19 10.68 21.87
N SER A 203 1.79 9.56 22.27
CA SER A 203 1.98 8.39 21.42
C SER A 203 0.95 7.33 21.81
N GLY A 204 0.10 6.93 20.88
CA GLY A 204 -0.98 5.98 21.13
C GLY A 204 -1.70 5.58 19.84
N THR A 205 -2.78 4.82 19.98
CA THR A 205 -3.66 4.45 18.88
C THR A 205 -4.87 5.38 18.86
N GLU A 206 -5.17 5.93 17.69
CA GLU A 206 -6.22 6.92 17.49
C GLU A 206 -7.53 6.24 17.07
N TYR A 207 -8.63 6.67 17.66
CA TYR A 207 -9.98 6.22 17.34
C TYR A 207 -10.91 7.42 17.20
N SER A 208 -12.02 7.26 16.51
CA SER A 208 -13.16 8.17 16.59
C SER A 208 -14.39 7.44 17.09
N VAL A 209 -15.27 8.20 17.75
CA VAL A 209 -16.56 7.73 18.24
C VAL A 209 -17.64 8.58 17.60
N GLU A 210 -18.49 7.93 16.82
CA GLU A 210 -19.61 8.56 16.13
C GLU A 210 -20.86 8.44 16.98
N THR A 211 -21.40 9.58 17.40
CA THR A 211 -22.57 9.65 18.29
C THR A 211 -23.71 10.43 17.64
N LEU A 212 -24.94 10.07 17.99
CA LEU A 212 -26.13 10.87 17.79
C LEU A 212 -26.72 11.18 19.15
N THR A 213 -26.75 12.46 19.51
CA THR A 213 -27.34 12.91 20.76
C THR A 213 -28.80 13.28 20.52
N VAL A 214 -29.70 12.84 21.39
CA VAL A 214 -31.12 13.20 21.35
C VAL A 214 -31.58 13.50 22.77
N ALA A 215 -32.13 14.70 22.98
CA ALA A 215 -32.60 15.17 24.29
C ALA A 215 -31.55 15.04 25.43
N GLY A 216 -30.26 15.20 25.12
CA GLY A 216 -29.15 15.08 26.06
C GLY A 216 -28.69 13.64 26.33
N VAL A 217 -29.22 12.64 25.63
CA VAL A 217 -28.75 11.25 25.71
C VAL A 217 -27.86 10.95 24.51
N HIS A 218 -26.62 10.52 24.76
CA HIS A 218 -25.62 10.23 23.72
C HIS A 218 -25.74 8.78 23.25
N HIS A 219 -26.18 8.59 22.00
CA HIS A 219 -26.30 7.26 21.41
C HIS A 219 -25.15 6.99 20.43
N THR A 220 -24.25 6.05 20.76
CA THR A 220 -23.06 5.74 19.94
C THR A 220 -23.32 4.76 18.79
N PHE A 221 -23.04 5.14 17.54
CA PHE A 221 -23.09 4.23 16.39
C PHE A 221 -22.00 3.16 16.45
N GLY A 222 -20.81 3.53 16.93
CA GLY A 222 -19.72 2.62 17.24
C GLY A 222 -18.40 3.38 17.39
N ILE A 223 -17.30 2.64 17.32
CA ILE A 223 -15.94 3.17 17.38
C ILE A 223 -15.24 2.84 16.06
N THR A 224 -14.61 3.84 15.44
CA THR A 224 -13.80 3.70 14.24
C THR A 224 -12.32 3.75 14.62
N GLU A 225 -11.53 2.75 14.22
CA GLU A 225 -10.06 2.78 14.34
C GLU A 225 -9.46 3.63 13.22
N LYS A 226 -8.53 4.51 13.56
CA LYS A 226 -7.84 5.39 12.62
C LYS A 226 -6.37 5.03 12.51
N SER A 227 -5.82 5.08 11.30
CA SER A 227 -4.38 4.97 11.06
C SER A 227 -3.87 6.18 10.30
N THR A 228 -2.75 6.75 10.73
CA THR A 228 -2.14 7.93 10.11
C THR A 228 -0.71 7.65 9.63
N THR A 229 -0.08 8.60 8.95
CA THR A 229 1.36 8.55 8.63
C THR A 229 2.25 8.68 9.88
N GLY A 230 1.67 9.00 11.05
CA GLY A 230 2.42 9.40 12.22
C GLY A 230 3.14 10.74 12.02
N SER A 231 4.01 11.05 12.97
CA SER A 231 4.87 12.24 12.92
C SER A 231 5.77 12.22 11.68
N PRO A 232 5.98 13.36 10.98
CA PRO A 232 5.53 14.71 11.35
C PRO A 232 4.22 15.16 10.69
N ARG A 233 3.58 14.34 9.84
CA ARG A 233 2.48 14.79 8.96
C ARG A 233 1.08 14.42 9.42
N PHE A 234 0.91 13.33 10.20
CA PHE A 234 -0.37 12.86 10.73
C PHE A 234 -1.51 12.80 9.69
N ILE A 235 -1.20 12.39 8.46
CA ILE A 235 -2.19 12.26 7.39
C ILE A 235 -2.90 10.92 7.57
N GLU A 236 -4.22 10.93 7.60
CA GLU A 236 -5.03 9.72 7.73
C GLU A 236 -4.88 8.82 6.49
N ARG A 237 -4.50 7.57 6.75
CA ARG A 237 -4.23 6.56 5.73
C ARG A 237 -5.34 5.53 5.64
N ALA A 238 -6.02 5.20 6.73
CA ALA A 238 -7.15 4.28 6.71
C ALA A 238 -8.05 4.46 7.93
N HIS A 239 -9.31 4.08 7.76
CA HIS A 239 -10.30 3.94 8.83
C HIS A 239 -10.91 2.53 8.80
N ARG A 240 -11.18 1.95 9.96
CA ARG A 240 -11.80 0.61 10.10
C ARG A 240 -12.93 0.67 11.13
N PHE A 241 -14.11 0.18 10.74
CA PHE A 241 -15.29 0.15 11.57
C PHE A 241 -15.95 -1.25 11.56
N PRO A 242 -16.37 -1.79 12.71
CA PRO A 242 -16.02 -1.32 14.05
C PRO A 242 -14.54 -1.58 14.38
N ALA A 243 -13.97 -0.82 15.31
CA ALA A 243 -12.65 -1.12 15.88
C ALA A 243 -12.63 -2.52 16.54
N VAL A 244 -11.49 -3.22 16.51
CA VAL A 244 -11.30 -4.45 17.33
C VAL A 244 -10.73 -4.01 18.68
N LEU A 245 -11.54 -4.09 19.73
CA LEU A 245 -11.16 -3.63 21.06
C LEU A 245 -11.55 -4.67 22.12
N ASP A 246 -10.81 -4.69 23.22
CA ASP A 246 -11.27 -5.34 24.45
C ASP A 246 -12.49 -4.59 25.00
N GLU A 247 -13.48 -5.31 25.52
CA GLU A 247 -14.73 -4.75 26.04
C GLU A 247 -14.50 -3.65 27.09
N SER A 248 -13.48 -3.80 27.94
CA SER A 248 -13.11 -2.82 28.94
C SER A 248 -12.56 -1.52 28.34
N VAL A 249 -11.80 -1.62 27.26
CA VAL A 249 -11.24 -0.45 26.54
C VAL A 249 -12.35 0.26 25.78
N GLU A 250 -13.21 -0.48 25.09
CA GLU A 250 -14.39 0.07 24.44
C GLU A 250 -15.27 0.84 25.44
N ALA A 251 -15.63 0.22 26.56
CA ALA A 251 -16.44 0.87 27.59
C ALA A 251 -15.77 2.15 28.15
N ALA A 252 -14.46 2.14 28.33
CA ALA A 252 -13.69 3.30 28.81
C ALA A 252 -13.66 4.44 27.77
N ILE A 253 -13.53 4.13 26.48
CA ILE A 253 -13.62 5.12 25.39
C ILE A 253 -15.00 5.76 25.38
N LEU A 254 -16.06 4.95 25.38
CA LEU A 254 -17.44 5.44 25.35
C LEU A 254 -17.76 6.33 26.55
N ALA A 255 -17.37 5.91 27.75
CA ALA A 255 -17.57 6.70 28.97
C ALA A 255 -16.81 8.03 28.93
N THR A 256 -15.63 8.06 28.34
CA THR A 256 -14.82 9.29 28.18
C THR A 256 -15.47 10.25 27.20
N VAL A 257 -15.95 9.76 26.06
CA VAL A 257 -16.65 10.59 25.06
C VAL A 257 -17.99 11.11 25.59
N HIS A 258 -18.78 10.26 26.25
CA HIS A 258 -20.06 10.70 26.82
C HIS A 258 -19.87 11.77 27.90
N ARG A 259 -18.88 11.59 28.80
CA ARG A 259 -18.52 12.59 29.81
C ARG A 259 -18.09 13.93 29.19
N PHE A 260 -17.37 13.89 28.06
CA PHE A 260 -17.04 15.11 27.32
C PHE A 260 -18.30 15.81 26.79
N LEU A 261 -19.18 15.08 26.10
CA LEU A 261 -20.38 15.65 25.49
C LEU A 261 -21.37 16.20 26.54
N ASP A 262 -21.50 15.53 27.68
CA ASP A 262 -22.24 16.01 28.86
C ASP A 262 -21.66 17.34 29.36
N ALA A 263 -20.34 17.40 29.56
CA ALA A 263 -19.64 18.59 30.05
C ALA A 263 -19.69 19.76 29.04
N ALA A 264 -19.72 19.45 27.75
CA ALA A 264 -19.89 20.43 26.68
C ALA A 264 -21.32 20.99 26.61
N GLY A 265 -22.29 20.33 27.24
CA GLY A 265 -23.69 20.71 27.22
C GLY A 265 -24.39 20.39 25.90
N TYR A 266 -23.91 19.38 25.16
CA TYR A 266 -24.44 19.00 23.86
C TYR A 266 -25.74 18.19 24.01
N ARG A 267 -26.83 18.59 23.32
CA ARG A 267 -28.18 18.03 23.60
C ARG A 267 -28.83 17.33 22.42
N ASN A 268 -28.58 17.77 21.19
CA ASN A 268 -29.15 17.16 19.99
C ASN A 268 -28.20 17.29 18.81
N GLY A 269 -28.14 16.23 18.00
CA GLY A 269 -27.36 16.21 16.77
C GLY A 269 -26.15 15.28 16.83
N PRO A 270 -25.42 15.17 15.73
CA PRO A 270 -24.32 14.24 15.60
C PRO A 270 -23.02 14.82 16.18
N ALA A 271 -22.19 13.98 16.77
CA ALA A 271 -20.82 14.36 17.09
C ALA A 271 -19.82 13.29 16.65
N HIS A 272 -18.73 13.75 16.04
CA HIS A 272 -17.53 12.99 15.74
C HIS A 272 -16.48 13.39 16.78
N THR A 273 -16.13 12.47 17.67
CA THR A 273 -15.14 12.74 18.73
C THR A 273 -13.95 11.81 18.57
N GLU A 274 -12.77 12.40 18.43
CA GLU A 274 -11.51 11.69 18.29
C GLU A 274 -10.87 11.47 19.67
N VAL A 275 -10.36 10.26 19.91
CA VAL A 275 -9.70 9.87 21.15
C VAL A 275 -8.39 9.16 20.84
N LEU A 276 -7.43 9.28 21.74
CA LEU A 276 -6.17 8.56 21.68
C LEU A 276 -6.05 7.64 22.89
N VAL A 277 -5.84 6.36 22.63
CA VAL A 277 -5.54 5.36 23.66
C VAL A 277 -4.02 5.22 23.76
N HIS A 278 -3.44 5.53 24.91
CA HIS A 278 -2.01 5.46 25.17
C HIS A 278 -1.74 4.71 26.49
N ALA A 279 -0.46 4.53 26.84
CA ALA A 279 -0.06 3.72 27.99
C ALA A 279 -0.63 4.22 29.33
N ASP A 280 -0.88 5.52 29.46
CA ASP A 280 -1.34 6.15 30.69
C ASP A 280 -2.86 6.36 30.75
N GLY A 281 -3.60 6.07 29.67
CA GLY A 281 -5.04 6.25 29.64
C GLY A 281 -5.62 6.61 28.27
N ILE A 282 -6.75 7.32 28.30
CA ILE A 282 -7.50 7.77 27.13
C ILE A 282 -7.64 9.28 27.19
N ASP A 283 -7.23 9.96 26.12
CA ASP A 283 -7.34 11.40 25.96
C ASP A 283 -8.28 11.72 24.79
N CYS A 284 -9.29 12.56 24.98
CA CYS A 284 -10.05 13.15 23.87
C CYS A 284 -9.16 14.13 23.11
N ILE A 285 -8.96 13.91 21.81
CA ILE A 285 -8.07 14.72 20.98
C ILE A 285 -8.79 15.94 20.40
N GLU A 286 -9.97 15.73 19.81
CA GLU A 286 -10.83 16.77 19.28
C GLU A 286 -12.27 16.27 19.14
N SER A 287 -13.22 17.18 18.95
CA SER A 287 -14.61 16.84 18.65
C SER A 287 -15.18 17.81 17.62
N GLN A 288 -16.22 17.41 16.89
CA GLN A 288 -16.97 18.29 16.00
C GLN A 288 -18.46 17.92 16.03
N ALA A 289 -19.33 18.93 16.00
CA ALA A 289 -20.79 18.77 15.98
C ALA A 289 -21.33 18.38 14.58
N ARG A 290 -20.71 17.37 13.95
CA ARG A 290 -21.10 16.80 12.66
C ARG A 290 -20.79 15.30 12.62
N MET A 291 -21.25 14.65 11.55
CA MET A 291 -20.80 13.29 11.24
C MET A 291 -19.32 13.25 10.87
N GLY A 292 -18.68 12.10 11.11
CA GLY A 292 -17.30 11.84 10.69
C GLY A 292 -17.14 11.97 9.17
N GLY A 293 -16.00 12.52 8.74
CA GLY A 293 -15.64 12.62 7.33
C GLY A 293 -15.28 11.27 6.72
N ASP A 294 -14.57 11.28 5.59
CA ASP A 294 -13.83 10.09 5.10
C ASP A 294 -14.65 8.82 4.88
N ARG A 295 -15.95 8.99 4.58
CA ARG A 295 -16.90 7.90 4.38
C ARG A 295 -17.16 7.07 5.64
N ILE A 296 -16.82 7.55 6.84
CA ILE A 296 -17.15 6.89 8.10
C ILE A 296 -18.65 6.55 8.19
N PRO A 297 -19.61 7.45 7.86
CA PRO A 297 -21.03 7.09 7.83
C PRO A 297 -21.36 5.93 6.87
N THR A 298 -20.64 5.84 5.75
CA THR A 298 -20.77 4.72 4.80
C THR A 298 -20.20 3.42 5.38
N LEU A 299 -19.07 3.47 6.10
CA LEU A 299 -18.51 2.30 6.78
C LEU A 299 -19.47 1.76 7.84
N ILE A 300 -20.06 2.65 8.65
CA ILE A 300 -21.08 2.30 9.64
C ILE A 300 -22.28 1.65 8.96
N ALA A 301 -22.77 2.25 7.87
CA ALA A 301 -23.92 1.73 7.13
C ALA A 301 -23.67 0.33 6.55
N ARG A 302 -22.47 0.04 6.04
CA ARG A 302 -22.11 -1.30 5.57
C ARG A 302 -22.02 -2.30 6.71
N ALA A 303 -21.27 -1.96 7.75
CA ALA A 303 -21.03 -2.86 8.87
C ALA A 303 -22.31 -3.21 9.66
N THR A 304 -23.26 -2.27 9.77
CA THR A 304 -24.45 -2.43 10.63
C THR A 304 -25.76 -2.54 9.86
N GLY A 305 -25.79 -2.11 8.59
CA GLY A 305 -27.04 -1.88 7.85
C GLY A 305 -27.79 -0.61 8.26
N VAL A 306 -27.27 0.19 9.20
CA VAL A 306 -27.89 1.42 9.71
C VAL A 306 -27.14 2.62 9.18
N SER A 307 -27.80 3.49 8.42
CA SER A 307 -27.20 4.73 7.91
C SER A 307 -27.26 5.84 8.97
N PRO A 308 -26.11 6.34 9.49
CA PRO A 308 -26.11 7.43 10.47
C PRO A 308 -26.81 8.68 9.97
N GLU A 309 -26.68 9.00 8.68
CA GLU A 309 -27.29 10.20 8.09
C GLU A 309 -28.81 10.08 7.95
N VAL A 310 -29.33 8.88 7.72
CA VAL A 310 -30.79 8.64 7.76
C VAL A 310 -31.31 8.69 9.20
N GLU A 311 -30.59 8.10 10.16
CA GLU A 311 -30.97 8.12 11.58
C GLU A 311 -30.96 9.53 12.17
N LEU A 312 -30.03 10.36 11.74
CA LEU A 312 -29.99 11.77 12.09
C LEU A 312 -31.29 12.49 11.69
N ILE A 313 -31.77 12.28 10.47
CA ILE A 313 -33.04 12.88 10.03
C ILE A 313 -34.23 12.24 10.75
N ARG A 314 -34.20 10.92 10.98
CA ARG A 314 -35.23 10.24 11.75
C ARG A 314 -35.30 10.73 13.20
N SER A 315 -34.17 11.08 13.82
CA SER A 315 -34.15 11.60 15.20
C SER A 315 -34.84 12.95 15.39
N LEU A 316 -35.17 13.63 14.29
CA LEU A 316 -35.97 14.86 14.34
C LEU A 316 -37.46 14.58 14.61
N THR A 317 -37.90 13.32 14.51
CA THR A 317 -39.28 12.91 14.77
C THR A 317 -39.51 12.57 16.25
N PRO A 318 -40.73 12.80 16.79
CA PRO A 318 -41.02 12.57 18.21
C PRO A 318 -40.96 11.10 18.65
N ASP A 319 -41.16 10.18 17.72
CA ASP A 319 -41.26 8.72 17.91
C ASP A 319 -39.93 7.99 17.69
N TRP A 320 -38.83 8.73 17.49
CA TRP A 320 -37.53 8.12 17.26
C TRP A 320 -37.08 7.26 18.45
N THR A 321 -36.64 6.05 18.13
CA THR A 321 -35.94 5.16 19.06
C THR A 321 -34.58 4.81 18.46
N PRO A 322 -33.53 4.67 19.29
CA PRO A 322 -32.22 4.28 18.79
C PRO A 322 -32.29 2.92 18.08
N PRO A 323 -31.70 2.80 16.87
CA PRO A 323 -31.69 1.53 16.15
C PRO A 323 -30.85 0.48 16.89
N GLU A 324 -31.12 -0.80 16.62
CA GLU A 324 -30.27 -1.92 17.00
C GLU A 324 -28.95 -1.88 16.20
N ARG A 325 -27.81 -2.11 16.87
CA ARG A 325 -26.48 -1.73 16.37
C ARG A 325 -25.51 -2.90 16.26
N THR A 326 -25.99 -4.13 16.23
CA THR A 326 -25.10 -5.31 16.17
C THR A 326 -24.36 -5.32 14.83
N PRO A 327 -23.02 -5.13 14.81
CA PRO A 327 -22.26 -5.18 13.57
C PRO A 327 -22.40 -6.58 12.96
N ARG A 328 -22.74 -6.63 11.67
CA ARG A 328 -22.85 -7.86 10.89
C ARG A 328 -21.56 -8.21 10.16
N SER A 329 -20.76 -7.18 9.88
CA SER A 329 -19.50 -7.25 9.14
C SER A 329 -18.55 -6.15 9.64
N ARG A 330 -17.34 -6.10 9.06
CA ARG A 330 -16.37 -5.04 9.24
C ARG A 330 -16.18 -4.30 7.92
N ALA A 331 -16.22 -2.97 7.95
CA ALA A 331 -15.95 -2.14 6.80
C ALA A 331 -14.69 -1.29 7.03
N GLY A 332 -13.89 -1.09 5.99
CA GLY A 332 -12.71 -0.23 6.07
C GLY A 332 -12.49 0.57 4.81
N ILE A 333 -11.84 1.72 4.94
CA ILE A 333 -11.35 2.52 3.82
C ILE A 333 -9.83 2.67 3.92
N ARG A 334 -9.12 2.50 2.79
CA ARG A 334 -7.69 2.80 2.66
C ARG A 334 -7.50 3.93 1.66
N PHE A 335 -6.84 5.00 2.08
CA PHE A 335 -6.44 6.07 1.18
C PHE A 335 -5.14 5.72 0.48
N VAL A 336 -5.15 5.91 -0.83
CA VAL A 336 -4.05 5.53 -1.72
C VAL A 336 -3.54 6.76 -2.47
N GLU A 337 -2.23 6.95 -2.40
CA GLU A 337 -1.53 8.05 -3.05
C GLU A 337 -1.07 7.64 -4.44
N LEU A 338 -1.46 8.41 -5.44
CA LEU A 338 -0.93 8.31 -6.81
C LEU A 338 0.33 9.18 -7.01
N PRO A 339 1.19 8.87 -7.99
CA PRO A 339 2.37 9.66 -8.35
C PRO A 339 2.07 11.12 -8.69
N TYR A 340 3.13 11.92 -8.70
CA TYR A 340 3.09 13.31 -9.13
C TYR A 340 2.81 13.43 -10.63
N GLY A 341 1.94 14.38 -11.00
CA GLY A 341 1.61 14.66 -12.39
C GLY A 341 0.12 14.91 -12.61
N THR A 342 -0.31 14.95 -13.86
CA THR A 342 -1.72 15.13 -14.24
C THR A 342 -2.39 13.77 -14.40
N LEU A 343 -3.50 13.56 -13.70
CA LEU A 343 -4.33 12.36 -13.86
C LEU A 343 -5.00 12.38 -15.24
N ARG A 344 -4.72 11.40 -16.11
CA ARG A 344 -5.31 11.32 -17.46
C ARG A 344 -6.52 10.38 -17.56
N SER A 345 -6.56 9.34 -16.73
CA SER A 345 -7.63 8.35 -16.75
C SER A 345 -8.52 8.43 -15.53
N THR A 346 -9.73 7.89 -15.62
CA THR A 346 -10.54 7.60 -14.43
C THR A 346 -9.79 6.60 -13.55
N ILE A 347 -9.82 6.81 -12.23
CA ILE A 347 -9.26 5.86 -11.25
C ILE A 347 -10.26 4.71 -11.11
N GLY A 348 -9.79 3.48 -11.36
CA GLY A 348 -10.61 2.27 -11.35
C GLY A 348 -9.99 1.16 -10.51
N LEU A 349 -10.78 0.13 -10.23
CA LEU A 349 -10.28 -1.12 -9.70
C LEU A 349 -9.93 -2.05 -10.85
N SER A 350 -9.09 -3.05 -10.57
CA SER A 350 -8.90 -4.17 -11.48
C SER A 350 -10.18 -5.01 -11.53
N PRO A 351 -10.42 -5.82 -12.58
CA PRO A 351 -11.65 -6.59 -12.75
C PRO A 351 -11.87 -7.66 -11.68
N ASP A 352 -10.80 -8.16 -11.07
CA ASP A 352 -10.83 -9.29 -10.13
C ASP A 352 -10.94 -8.84 -8.65
N THR A 353 -11.75 -7.80 -8.39
CA THR A 353 -11.78 -7.10 -7.09
C THR A 353 -13.17 -7.06 -6.46
N ASP A 354 -13.83 -8.22 -6.45
CA ASP A 354 -15.14 -8.36 -5.83
C ASP A 354 -15.11 -7.91 -4.36
N GLY A 355 -16.13 -7.17 -3.94
CA GLY A 355 -16.25 -6.64 -2.57
C GLY A 355 -15.49 -5.34 -2.31
N LEU A 356 -14.75 -4.80 -3.29
CA LEU A 356 -14.10 -3.49 -3.19
C LEU A 356 -14.89 -2.39 -3.91
N GLU A 357 -14.86 -1.18 -3.37
CA GLU A 357 -15.40 0.03 -3.99
C GLU A 357 -14.36 1.15 -4.02
N ILE A 358 -14.35 1.94 -5.10
CA ILE A 358 -13.54 3.17 -5.19
C ILE A 358 -14.35 4.40 -4.81
N HIS A 359 -13.77 5.16 -3.89
CA HIS A 359 -14.05 6.56 -3.69
C HIS A 359 -12.96 7.40 -4.35
N ALA A 360 -13.14 7.72 -5.65
CA ALA A 360 -12.25 8.62 -6.36
C ALA A 360 -12.41 10.05 -5.82
N ILE A 361 -11.31 10.63 -5.34
CA ILE A 361 -11.27 12.03 -4.87
C ILE A 361 -10.75 12.90 -6.02
N ALA A 362 -9.68 12.47 -6.67
CA ALA A 362 -9.14 13.08 -7.88
C ALA A 362 -9.90 12.64 -9.14
N LYS A 363 -9.94 13.52 -10.14
CA LYS A 363 -10.61 13.33 -11.44
C LYS A 363 -9.63 13.54 -12.60
N PRO A 364 -9.92 12.95 -13.77
CA PRO A 364 -9.13 13.23 -14.98
C PRO A 364 -9.00 14.74 -15.23
N GLY A 365 -7.78 15.21 -15.44
CA GLY A 365 -7.40 16.61 -15.59
C GLY A 365 -6.84 17.25 -14.33
N ASP A 366 -7.01 16.65 -13.15
CA ASP A 366 -6.46 17.18 -11.90
C ASP A 366 -4.94 17.03 -11.86
N THR A 367 -4.27 18.06 -11.35
CA THR A 367 -2.84 18.01 -10.98
C THR A 367 -2.69 17.34 -9.63
N LEU A 368 -1.94 16.25 -9.59
CA LEU A 368 -1.62 15.45 -8.42
C LEU A 368 -0.26 15.86 -7.86
N GLU A 369 -0.23 16.13 -6.56
CA GLU A 369 0.98 16.40 -5.79
C GLU A 369 1.10 15.36 -4.67
N LEU A 370 2.27 15.25 -4.04
CA LEU A 370 2.38 14.45 -2.81
C LEU A 370 1.38 14.98 -1.77
N ALA A 371 0.59 14.08 -1.17
CA ALA A 371 -0.42 14.47 -0.22
C ALA A 371 0.23 15.09 1.02
N THR A 372 -0.06 16.37 1.29
CA THR A 372 0.41 17.10 2.47
C THR A 372 -0.68 17.27 3.54
N SER A 373 -1.91 16.86 3.23
CA SER A 373 -3.09 16.94 4.11
C SER A 373 -4.21 16.02 3.63
N SER A 374 -5.20 15.76 4.48
CA SER A 374 -6.32 14.84 4.19
C SER A 374 -7.16 15.25 2.97
N ASN A 375 -7.26 16.54 2.64
CA ASN A 375 -8.01 17.00 1.47
C ASN A 375 -7.24 16.87 0.14
N ARG A 376 -5.96 16.49 0.18
CA ARG A 376 -5.11 16.25 -0.99
C ARG A 376 -4.91 14.76 -1.31
N ARG A 377 -5.64 13.87 -0.63
CA ARG A 377 -5.61 12.42 -0.94
C ARG A 377 -6.27 12.15 -2.29
N HIS A 378 -5.77 11.19 -3.05
CA HIS A 378 -6.18 10.99 -4.44
C HIS A 378 -7.35 10.01 -4.60
N VAL A 379 -7.36 8.91 -3.83
CA VAL A 379 -8.42 7.90 -3.88
C VAL A 379 -8.55 7.18 -2.53
N GLY A 380 -9.77 6.80 -2.17
CA GLY A 380 -10.06 5.84 -1.11
C GLY A 380 -10.58 4.52 -1.69
N VAL A 381 -10.11 3.39 -1.19
CA VAL A 381 -10.62 2.05 -1.50
C VAL A 381 -11.38 1.54 -0.29
N ILE A 382 -12.67 1.24 -0.45
CA ILE A 382 -13.56 0.74 0.59
C ILE A 382 -13.73 -0.77 0.42
N ALA A 383 -13.68 -1.52 1.52
CA ALA A 383 -13.91 -2.95 1.55
C ALA A 383 -14.85 -3.32 2.70
N GLU A 384 -15.57 -4.43 2.53
CA GLU A 384 -16.36 -5.09 3.59
C GLU A 384 -15.88 -6.54 3.75
N ASP A 385 -15.53 -6.92 4.98
CA ASP A 385 -14.92 -8.22 5.36
C ASP A 385 -13.69 -8.66 4.54
N ALA A 386 -13.14 -7.74 3.76
CA ALA A 386 -11.91 -7.88 3.00
C ALA A 386 -10.92 -6.79 3.43
N ASP A 387 -9.63 -7.03 3.21
CA ASP A 387 -8.62 -6.01 3.49
C ASP A 387 -8.60 -4.96 2.36
N PRO A 388 -8.97 -3.70 2.63
CA PRO A 388 -8.86 -2.62 1.65
C PRO A 388 -7.40 -2.30 1.31
N SER A 389 -6.43 -2.96 1.96
CA SER A 389 -5.01 -2.88 1.60
C SER A 389 -4.66 -3.65 0.34
N SER A 390 -5.54 -4.53 -0.18
CA SER A 390 -5.38 -5.06 -1.53
C SER A 390 -5.36 -3.85 -2.49
N ARG A 391 -4.26 -3.66 -3.24
CA ARG A 391 -4.00 -2.44 -4.04
C ARG A 391 -4.22 -2.63 -5.56
N PRO A 392 -5.33 -3.23 -6.03
CA PRO A 392 -5.56 -3.52 -7.44
C PRO A 392 -6.09 -2.28 -8.17
N LEU A 393 -5.40 -1.14 -8.07
CA LEU A 393 -5.82 0.11 -8.70
C LEU A 393 -5.40 0.17 -10.17
N ARG A 394 -6.22 0.88 -10.95
CA ARG A 394 -5.95 1.29 -12.33
C ARG A 394 -5.96 2.80 -12.42
N ALA A 395 -4.84 3.39 -12.85
CA ALA A 395 -4.74 4.82 -13.12
C ALA A 395 -3.64 5.15 -14.12
N VAL A 396 -3.77 6.26 -14.84
CA VAL A 396 -2.74 6.83 -15.71
C VAL A 396 -2.42 8.24 -15.25
N VAL A 397 -1.16 8.50 -14.93
CA VAL A 397 -0.66 9.81 -14.49
C VAL A 397 0.50 10.22 -15.37
N MET A 398 0.52 11.45 -15.87
CA MET A 398 1.63 11.98 -16.68
C MET A 398 2.27 13.16 -15.98
N ALA A 399 3.60 13.15 -15.82
CA ALA A 399 4.31 14.29 -15.27
C ALA A 399 4.19 15.49 -16.22
N HIS A 400 3.94 16.68 -15.67
CA HIS A 400 3.66 17.88 -16.48
C HIS A 400 4.91 18.73 -16.74
N ASP A 401 6.00 18.49 -16.02
CA ASP A 401 7.25 19.24 -16.03
C ASP A 401 8.46 18.39 -16.48
N ARG A 402 8.20 17.18 -16.99
CA ARG A 402 9.23 16.23 -17.46
C ARG A 402 9.32 16.17 -18.99
N PRO A 403 10.49 15.81 -19.55
CA PRO A 403 10.62 15.58 -20.98
C PRO A 403 9.72 14.44 -21.47
N ALA A 404 9.44 14.45 -22.78
CA ALA A 404 8.64 13.41 -23.41
C ALA A 404 9.31 12.03 -23.24
N PRO A 405 8.54 10.97 -22.92
CA PRO A 405 9.10 9.65 -22.70
C PRO A 405 9.72 9.07 -23.97
N THR A 406 10.79 8.31 -23.78
CA THR A 406 11.52 7.57 -24.83
C THR A 406 11.57 6.06 -24.57
N LEU A 407 10.95 5.59 -23.47
CA LEU A 407 10.95 4.20 -23.03
C LEU A 407 9.68 3.87 -22.23
N VAL A 408 9.14 2.67 -22.40
CA VAL A 408 8.13 2.10 -21.49
C VAL A 408 8.79 0.97 -20.68
N LEU A 409 8.88 1.14 -19.37
CA LEU A 409 9.47 0.18 -18.44
C LEU A 409 8.37 -0.58 -17.68
N PHE A 410 8.34 -1.90 -17.81
CA PHE A 410 7.37 -2.77 -17.13
C PHE A 410 7.97 -3.39 -15.89
N GLY A 411 7.51 -2.91 -14.74
CA GLY A 411 8.07 -3.25 -13.44
C GLY A 411 9.49 -2.74 -13.28
N GLY A 412 9.90 -2.44 -12.06
CA GLY A 412 11.25 -1.98 -11.81
C GLY A 412 11.53 -1.69 -10.35
N THR A 413 12.80 -1.76 -9.95
CA THR A 413 13.29 -1.15 -8.71
C THR A 413 13.76 0.28 -8.99
N ASP A 414 14.02 1.05 -7.92
CA ASP A 414 14.58 2.41 -8.03
C ASP A 414 15.91 2.40 -8.79
N GLU A 415 16.74 1.39 -8.54
CA GLU A 415 17.99 1.17 -9.25
C GLU A 415 17.78 0.97 -10.76
N GLN A 416 16.77 0.20 -11.16
CA GLN A 416 16.49 -0.07 -12.58
C GLN A 416 15.92 1.16 -13.29
N VAL A 417 15.13 1.97 -12.59
CA VAL A 417 14.72 3.29 -13.07
C VAL A 417 15.95 4.18 -13.25
N ALA A 418 16.83 4.26 -12.25
CA ALA A 418 18.07 5.04 -12.33
C ALA A 418 18.98 4.59 -13.49
N GLN A 419 19.08 3.28 -13.73
CA GLN A 419 19.84 2.71 -14.85
C GLN A 419 19.26 3.13 -16.21
N CYS A 420 17.93 3.09 -16.37
CA CYS A 420 17.28 3.57 -17.59
C CYS A 420 17.53 5.08 -17.82
N LEU A 421 17.43 5.90 -16.77
CA LEU A 421 17.74 7.32 -16.83
C LEU A 421 19.22 7.56 -17.19
N ALA A 422 20.16 6.79 -16.62
CA ALA A 422 21.58 6.87 -16.91
C ALA A 422 21.92 6.48 -18.36
N LEU A 423 21.12 5.60 -18.97
CA LEU A 423 21.17 5.28 -20.41
C LEU A 423 20.55 6.37 -21.30
N GLY A 424 20.06 7.46 -20.72
CA GLY A 424 19.50 8.61 -21.42
C GLY A 424 18.02 8.48 -21.79
N HIS A 425 17.28 7.57 -21.13
CA HIS A 425 15.86 7.38 -21.37
C HIS A 425 14.98 8.20 -20.45
N GLU A 426 13.81 8.59 -20.97
CA GLU A 426 12.71 9.19 -20.22
C GLU A 426 11.58 8.18 -20.17
N ILE A 427 10.98 7.96 -19.00
CA ILE A 427 10.32 6.69 -18.70
C ILE A 427 8.81 6.86 -18.52
N VAL A 428 8.02 6.04 -19.22
CA VAL A 428 6.68 5.65 -18.74
C VAL A 428 6.84 4.37 -17.93
N LEU A 429 6.54 4.43 -16.64
CA LEU A 429 6.64 3.29 -15.73
C LEU A 429 5.30 2.58 -15.61
N VAL A 430 5.26 1.30 -15.96
CA VAL A 430 4.13 0.40 -15.71
C VAL A 430 4.41 -0.36 -14.42
N GLN A 431 3.67 -0.06 -13.34
CA GLN A 431 3.98 -0.58 -12.01
C GLN A 431 2.70 -0.80 -11.19
N ALA A 432 2.69 -1.85 -10.37
CA ALA A 432 1.67 -2.03 -9.35
C ALA A 432 1.78 -0.91 -8.31
N HIS A 433 0.62 -0.42 -7.84
CA HIS A 433 0.58 0.71 -6.90
C HIS A 433 1.44 0.46 -5.65
N ASP A 434 1.41 -0.77 -5.15
CA ASP A 434 2.11 -1.16 -3.93
C ASP A 434 3.64 -1.20 -4.06
N GLN A 435 4.15 -1.27 -5.29
CA GLN A 435 5.57 -1.29 -5.61
C GLN A 435 6.10 0.09 -6.02
N LEU A 436 5.24 1.11 -6.13
CA LEU A 436 5.66 2.49 -6.41
C LEU A 436 6.34 3.11 -5.20
N THR A 437 7.57 3.58 -5.42
CA THR A 437 8.35 4.33 -4.42
C THR A 437 8.21 5.84 -4.65
N GLU A 438 8.63 6.64 -3.66
CA GLU A 438 8.72 8.10 -3.82
C GLU A 438 9.71 8.49 -4.92
N TYR A 439 10.84 7.76 -5.02
CA TYR A 439 11.82 7.95 -6.09
C TYR A 439 11.18 7.76 -7.46
N GLN A 440 10.51 6.62 -7.69
CA GLN A 440 9.81 6.35 -8.95
C GLN A 440 8.74 7.41 -9.23
N SER A 441 7.94 7.76 -8.21
CA SER A 441 6.83 8.70 -8.30
C SER A 441 7.23 10.14 -8.63
N THR A 442 8.53 10.44 -8.62
CA THR A 442 9.07 11.78 -8.90
C THR A 442 10.06 11.81 -10.07
N HIS A 443 10.53 10.67 -10.58
CA HIS A 443 11.61 10.59 -11.58
C HIS A 443 11.18 10.10 -12.97
N CYS A 444 9.94 9.66 -13.17
CA CYS A 444 9.44 9.19 -14.46
C CYS A 444 8.56 10.25 -15.14
N SER A 445 8.48 10.20 -16.47
CA SER A 445 7.64 11.10 -17.28
C SER A 445 6.17 10.69 -17.28
N GLY A 446 5.88 9.42 -16.98
CA GLY A 446 4.51 8.91 -16.92
C GLY A 446 4.40 7.62 -16.14
N TYR A 447 3.16 7.29 -15.77
CA TYR A 447 2.82 6.16 -14.92
C TYR A 447 1.56 5.48 -15.44
N VAL A 448 1.66 4.17 -15.70
CA VAL A 448 0.50 3.30 -15.91
C VAL A 448 0.44 2.36 -14.72
N ILE A 449 -0.52 2.63 -13.84
CA ILE A 449 -0.64 1.96 -12.55
C ILE A 449 -1.64 0.83 -12.72
N CYS A 450 -1.17 -0.41 -12.57
CA CYS A 450 -1.99 -1.63 -12.56
C CYS A 450 -1.19 -2.78 -11.97
N ASP A 451 -1.87 -3.83 -11.50
CA ASP A 451 -1.21 -5.06 -11.07
C ASP A 451 -0.68 -5.85 -12.29
N LEU A 452 0.64 -6.07 -12.33
CA LEU A 452 1.33 -6.80 -13.39
C LEU A 452 1.18 -8.33 -13.25
N GLY A 453 0.78 -8.84 -12.08
CA GLY A 453 0.53 -10.25 -11.84
C GLY A 453 -0.79 -10.75 -12.44
N SER A 454 -1.77 -9.85 -12.63
CA SER A 454 -3.08 -10.19 -13.16
C SER A 454 -3.18 -10.03 -14.67
N GLY A 455 -3.48 -11.14 -15.36
CA GLY A 455 -3.76 -11.15 -16.80
C GLY A 455 -4.97 -10.31 -17.20
N SER A 456 -5.91 -10.03 -16.28
CA SER A 456 -7.09 -9.20 -16.57
C SER A 456 -6.73 -7.73 -16.81
N ASN A 457 -5.52 -7.31 -16.44
CA ASN A 457 -4.98 -5.96 -16.67
C ASN A 457 -4.37 -5.75 -18.05
N VAL A 458 -4.08 -6.82 -18.81
CA VAL A 458 -3.39 -6.74 -20.10
C VAL A 458 -4.14 -5.85 -21.10
N ASP A 459 -5.44 -6.08 -21.29
CA ASP A 459 -6.25 -5.38 -22.30
C ASP A 459 -6.37 -3.89 -22.00
N TRP A 460 -6.57 -3.58 -20.71
CA TRP A 460 -6.64 -2.21 -20.23
C TRP A 460 -5.30 -1.50 -20.39
N ALA A 461 -4.20 -2.13 -19.95
CA ALA A 461 -2.86 -1.57 -20.05
C ALA A 461 -2.45 -1.36 -21.51
N ALA A 462 -2.72 -2.32 -22.41
CA ALA A 462 -2.50 -2.17 -23.84
C ALA A 462 -3.26 -0.96 -24.41
N THR A 463 -4.52 -0.76 -24.01
CA THR A 463 -5.29 0.42 -24.44
C THR A 463 -4.63 1.72 -23.98
N GLN A 464 -4.15 1.79 -22.73
CA GLN A 464 -3.48 3.00 -22.22
C GLN A 464 -2.12 3.23 -22.87
N LEU A 465 -1.41 2.16 -23.23
CA LEU A 465 -0.05 2.21 -23.76
C LEU A 465 0.01 2.32 -25.29
N ALA A 466 -1.12 2.25 -25.99
CA ALA A 466 -1.18 2.33 -27.44
C ALA A 466 -0.56 3.63 -28.01
N GLU A 467 -0.65 4.75 -27.29
CA GLU A 467 -0.03 6.01 -27.71
C GLU A 467 1.51 5.98 -27.66
N PHE A 468 2.09 5.02 -26.93
CA PHE A 468 3.54 4.83 -26.78
C PHE A 468 4.08 3.68 -27.63
N ALA A 469 3.27 3.06 -28.49
CA ALA A 469 3.61 1.84 -29.22
C ALA A 469 4.89 1.93 -30.08
N ASP A 470 5.31 3.14 -30.48
CA ASP A 470 6.56 3.39 -31.21
C ASP A 470 7.82 3.42 -30.31
N LEU A 471 7.66 3.41 -28.99
CA LEU A 471 8.76 3.39 -28.01
C LEU A 471 9.22 1.95 -27.73
N PRO A 472 10.48 1.75 -27.31
CA PRO A 472 10.92 0.46 -26.77
C PRO A 472 10.13 0.12 -25.49
N PHE A 473 9.54 -1.08 -25.47
CA PHE A 473 8.90 -1.66 -24.29
C PHE A 473 9.90 -2.64 -23.67
N VAL A 474 10.27 -2.44 -22.40
CA VAL A 474 11.34 -3.21 -21.76
C VAL A 474 10.94 -3.74 -20.38
N SER A 475 11.55 -4.84 -19.97
CA SER A 475 11.51 -5.32 -18.59
C SER A 475 12.75 -6.13 -18.26
N VAL A 476 13.13 -6.13 -16.99
CA VAL A 476 14.25 -6.94 -16.44
C VAL A 476 13.87 -7.69 -15.16
N ARG A 477 12.56 -7.73 -14.83
CA ARG A 477 12.00 -8.39 -13.63
C ARG A 477 10.99 -9.45 -14.04
N GLN A 478 10.88 -10.53 -13.26
CA GLN A 478 10.07 -11.70 -13.63
C GLN A 478 8.61 -11.36 -13.97
N TYR A 479 7.93 -10.60 -13.12
CA TYR A 479 6.51 -10.27 -13.34
C TYR A 479 6.35 -9.27 -14.50
N GLY A 480 7.32 -8.38 -14.68
CA GLY A 480 7.31 -7.42 -15.78
C GLY A 480 7.53 -8.04 -17.14
N VAL A 481 8.38 -9.07 -17.28
CA VAL A 481 8.69 -9.69 -18.59
C VAL A 481 7.47 -10.35 -19.23
N LEU A 482 6.69 -11.13 -18.46
CA LEU A 482 5.48 -11.77 -19.00
C LEU A 482 4.39 -10.75 -19.29
N PHE A 483 4.13 -9.81 -18.38
CA PHE A 483 3.08 -8.80 -18.57
C PHE A 483 3.40 -7.90 -19.77
N ARG A 484 4.66 -7.45 -19.90
CA ARG A 484 5.17 -6.75 -21.09
C ARG A 484 4.89 -7.55 -22.36
N ALA A 485 5.25 -8.84 -22.39
CA ALA A 485 5.10 -9.65 -23.58
C ALA A 485 3.62 -9.78 -24.00
N LEU A 486 2.72 -10.01 -23.04
CA LEU A 486 1.27 -10.08 -23.28
C LEU A 486 0.70 -8.74 -23.79
N VAL A 487 1.15 -7.61 -23.23
CA VAL A 487 0.76 -6.27 -23.70
C VAL A 487 1.27 -6.01 -25.12
N CYS A 488 2.54 -6.32 -25.40
CA CYS A 488 3.12 -6.17 -26.74
C CYS A 488 2.39 -7.04 -27.78
N GLU A 489 2.05 -8.28 -27.45
CA GLU A 489 1.25 -9.16 -28.31
C GLU A 489 -0.12 -8.54 -28.60
N ARG A 490 -0.77 -7.97 -27.57
CA ARG A 490 -2.06 -7.31 -27.75
C ARG A 490 -1.98 -6.06 -28.64
N LEU A 491 -0.86 -5.34 -28.60
CA LEU A 491 -0.58 -4.18 -29.44
C LEU A 491 -0.07 -4.54 -30.84
N GLY A 492 0.21 -5.83 -31.12
CA GLY A 492 0.75 -6.28 -32.41
C GLY A 492 2.22 -5.90 -32.64
N LEU A 493 3.02 -5.80 -31.57
CA LEU A 493 4.45 -5.45 -31.63
C LEU A 493 5.32 -6.73 -31.76
N ASP A 494 5.93 -6.99 -32.93
CA ASP A 494 6.78 -8.16 -33.30
C ASP A 494 8.28 -7.76 -33.44
N PRO A 495 9.35 -8.59 -33.27
CA PRO A 495 9.61 -9.78 -32.43
C PRO A 495 10.35 -9.41 -31.11
N LEU A 496 10.22 -8.18 -30.62
CA LEU A 496 10.73 -7.79 -29.29
C LEU A 496 9.97 -8.50 -28.15
N ALA A 497 8.80 -9.06 -28.45
CA ALA A 497 7.89 -9.75 -27.55
C ALA A 497 7.80 -11.22 -27.91
N ALA A 498 8.82 -11.99 -27.54
CA ALA A 498 8.71 -13.43 -27.56
C ALA A 498 7.77 -13.88 -26.43
N THR A 499 6.47 -13.62 -26.54
CA THR A 499 5.47 -14.04 -25.53
C THR A 499 5.57 -15.54 -25.29
N GLY A 500 5.85 -16.32 -26.32
CA GLY A 500 6.20 -17.74 -26.18
C GLY A 500 7.42 -17.99 -25.28
N CYS A 501 8.48 -17.17 -25.38
CA CYS A 501 9.64 -17.25 -24.51
C CYS A 501 9.27 -16.98 -23.05
N SER A 502 8.62 -15.85 -22.78
CA SER A 502 8.27 -15.45 -21.41
C SER A 502 7.25 -16.40 -20.77
N ILE A 503 6.29 -16.94 -21.55
CA ILE A 503 5.36 -17.97 -21.07
C ILE A 503 6.11 -19.24 -20.68
N VAL A 504 7.03 -19.73 -21.52
CA VAL A 504 7.80 -20.95 -21.24
C VAL A 504 8.76 -20.74 -20.06
N ALA A 505 9.45 -19.60 -19.98
CA ALA A 505 10.41 -19.29 -18.93
C ALA A 505 9.75 -18.95 -17.57
N SER A 506 8.46 -18.59 -17.56
CA SER A 506 7.72 -18.31 -16.31
C SER A 506 6.99 -19.52 -15.73
N ASP A 507 6.91 -20.63 -16.47
CA ASP A 507 6.20 -21.85 -16.09
C ASP A 507 7.11 -23.07 -16.21
N LYS A 508 7.56 -23.59 -15.07
CA LYS A 508 8.48 -24.73 -14.99
C LYS A 508 7.93 -25.98 -15.67
N GLY A 509 6.62 -26.19 -15.67
CA GLY A 509 6.00 -27.31 -16.39
C GLY A 509 6.11 -27.15 -17.91
N GLN A 510 5.93 -25.93 -18.42
CA GLN A 510 6.15 -25.63 -19.84
C GLN A 510 7.63 -25.68 -20.22
N LEU A 511 8.51 -25.13 -19.38
CA LEU A 511 9.95 -25.23 -19.54
C LEU A 511 10.39 -26.68 -19.68
N ARG A 512 9.93 -27.55 -18.78
CA ARG A 512 10.27 -28.98 -18.80
C ARG A 512 9.79 -29.68 -20.07
N ARG A 513 8.53 -29.45 -20.48
CA ARG A 513 8.02 -29.96 -21.76
C ARG A 513 8.87 -29.50 -22.95
N ARG A 514 9.40 -28.27 -22.91
CA ARG A 514 10.25 -27.77 -24.00
C ARG A 514 11.63 -28.42 -23.99
N VAL A 515 12.23 -28.55 -22.82
CA VAL A 515 13.51 -29.26 -22.60
C VAL A 515 13.41 -30.72 -23.10
N ASP A 516 12.29 -31.39 -22.83
CA ASP A 516 11.96 -32.72 -23.34
C ASP A 516 11.93 -32.80 -24.87
N GLN A 517 11.17 -31.89 -25.51
CA GLN A 517 11.04 -31.85 -26.97
C GLN A 517 12.38 -31.65 -27.68
N LEU A 518 13.31 -30.94 -27.03
CA LEU A 518 14.64 -30.68 -27.56
C LEU A 518 15.64 -31.81 -27.24
N GLY A 519 15.26 -32.77 -26.39
CA GLY A 519 16.15 -33.82 -25.91
C GLY A 519 17.33 -33.26 -25.12
N LEU A 520 17.14 -32.18 -24.35
CA LEU A 520 18.19 -31.61 -23.53
C LEU A 520 18.29 -32.37 -22.18
N PRO A 521 19.50 -32.52 -21.61
CA PRO A 521 19.67 -33.15 -20.30
C PRO A 521 18.88 -32.43 -19.19
N ARG A 522 18.14 -33.20 -18.39
CA ARG A 522 17.28 -32.73 -17.30
C ARG A 522 17.09 -33.82 -16.24
N PRO A 523 16.67 -33.47 -15.01
CA PRO A 523 16.15 -34.47 -14.07
C PRO A 523 14.90 -35.15 -14.62
N ASP A 524 14.62 -36.37 -14.16
CA ASP A 524 13.28 -36.95 -14.32
C ASP A 524 12.23 -36.10 -13.60
N TRP A 525 11.04 -35.98 -14.19
CA TRP A 525 10.00 -35.10 -13.68
C TRP A 525 8.60 -35.52 -14.12
N THR A 526 7.59 -35.08 -13.37
CA THR A 526 6.17 -35.20 -13.77
C THR A 526 5.29 -34.14 -13.11
N PRO A 527 4.23 -33.63 -13.76
CA PRO A 527 3.22 -32.82 -13.09
C PRO A 527 2.46 -33.67 -12.06
N VAL A 528 2.08 -33.06 -10.93
CA VAL A 528 1.36 -33.75 -9.84
C VAL A 528 0.10 -33.00 -9.43
N SER A 529 -0.94 -33.76 -9.08
CA SER A 529 -2.23 -33.21 -8.67
C SER A 529 -2.70 -33.70 -7.30
N SER A 530 -2.01 -34.70 -6.75
CA SER A 530 -2.32 -35.31 -5.46
C SER A 530 -1.07 -35.66 -4.67
N ASP A 531 -1.22 -35.79 -3.35
CA ASP A 531 -0.14 -36.23 -2.45
C ASP A 531 0.35 -37.64 -2.81
N GLU A 532 -0.52 -38.47 -3.40
CA GLU A 532 -0.18 -39.82 -3.85
C GLU A 532 0.70 -39.82 -5.10
N ASP A 533 0.51 -38.88 -6.02
CA ASP A 533 1.38 -38.73 -7.19
C ASP A 533 2.82 -38.44 -6.75
N VAL A 534 2.99 -37.57 -5.75
CA VAL A 534 4.30 -37.24 -5.16
C VAL A 534 4.91 -38.47 -4.50
N ARG A 535 4.13 -39.19 -3.67
CA ARG A 535 4.60 -40.38 -2.97
C ARG A 535 5.08 -41.46 -3.95
N ARG A 536 4.31 -41.74 -5.01
CA ARG A 536 4.67 -42.70 -6.05
C ARG A 536 5.98 -42.32 -6.74
N PHE A 537 6.12 -41.05 -7.13
CA PHE A 537 7.35 -40.56 -7.75
C PHE A 537 8.57 -40.71 -6.83
N CYS A 538 8.43 -40.42 -5.53
CA CYS A 538 9.52 -40.66 -4.58
C CYS A 538 9.90 -42.15 -4.48
N MET A 539 8.93 -43.07 -4.51
CA MET A 539 9.22 -44.51 -4.48
C MET A 539 10.00 -44.98 -5.71
N ASP A 540 9.74 -44.37 -6.87
CA ASP A 540 10.44 -44.67 -8.12
C ASP A 540 11.85 -44.04 -8.18
N HIS A 541 12.20 -43.14 -7.24
CA HIS A 541 13.46 -42.40 -7.20
C HIS A 541 14.11 -42.41 -5.79
N ASP A 542 14.47 -43.60 -5.31
CA ASP A 542 15.25 -43.82 -4.06
C ASP A 542 14.67 -43.17 -2.80
N GLY A 543 13.35 -42.97 -2.78
CA GLY A 543 12.62 -42.42 -1.65
C GLY A 543 12.72 -40.91 -1.51
N ARG A 544 13.30 -40.17 -2.47
CA ARG A 544 13.49 -38.71 -2.39
C ARG A 544 13.19 -38.00 -3.72
N ALA A 545 12.61 -36.81 -3.63
CA ALA A 545 12.36 -35.97 -4.79
C ALA A 545 12.29 -34.48 -4.40
N VAL A 546 12.20 -33.61 -5.41
CA VAL A 546 12.01 -32.17 -5.26
C VAL A 546 10.64 -31.77 -5.80
N LEU A 547 9.75 -31.32 -4.93
CA LEU A 547 8.45 -30.77 -5.27
C LEU A 547 8.56 -29.27 -5.54
N LYS A 548 7.99 -28.79 -6.64
CA LYS A 548 8.04 -27.39 -7.07
C LYS A 548 6.65 -26.89 -7.48
N ILE A 549 6.38 -25.61 -7.26
CA ILE A 549 5.29 -24.91 -7.95
C ILE A 549 5.69 -24.62 -9.40
N ALA A 550 4.71 -24.60 -10.31
CA ALA A 550 4.99 -24.33 -11.72
C ALA A 550 5.42 -22.88 -11.95
N ARG A 551 4.79 -21.92 -11.27
CA ARG A 551 5.08 -20.49 -11.38
C ARG A 551 5.60 -19.96 -10.04
N GLY A 552 6.90 -19.67 -10.00
CA GLY A 552 7.57 -19.18 -8.79
C GLY A 552 9.00 -18.72 -9.08
N THR A 553 9.55 -17.92 -8.17
CA THR A 553 10.90 -17.32 -8.26
C THR A 553 11.67 -17.46 -6.97
N GLY A 554 13.00 -17.47 -7.04
CA GLY A 554 13.86 -17.39 -5.85
C GLY A 554 13.67 -18.57 -4.88
N GLY A 555 13.40 -19.76 -5.40
CA GLY A 555 13.19 -20.97 -4.60
C GLY A 555 11.85 -21.05 -3.87
N VAL A 556 10.95 -20.06 -4.00
CA VAL A 556 9.62 -20.11 -3.38
C VAL A 556 8.85 -21.35 -3.88
N GLY A 557 8.33 -22.14 -2.93
CA GLY A 557 7.58 -23.36 -3.21
C GLY A 557 8.42 -24.54 -3.69
N VAL A 558 9.75 -24.53 -3.48
CA VAL A 558 10.65 -25.66 -3.72
C VAL A 558 10.86 -26.44 -2.42
N HIS A 559 10.51 -27.72 -2.40
CA HIS A 559 10.59 -28.57 -1.20
C HIS A 559 11.19 -29.93 -1.52
N THR A 560 12.20 -30.34 -0.73
CA THR A 560 12.63 -31.73 -0.71
C THR A 560 11.58 -32.58 0.00
N VAL A 561 11.13 -33.63 -0.67
CA VAL A 561 10.10 -34.55 -0.19
C VAL A 561 10.64 -35.97 -0.16
N THR A 562 10.22 -36.75 0.83
CA THR A 562 10.70 -38.11 1.06
C THR A 562 9.53 -39.05 1.31
N THR A 563 9.70 -40.36 1.08
CA THR A 563 8.62 -41.36 1.25
C THR A 563 8.09 -41.47 2.69
N ASP A 564 8.93 -41.15 3.68
CA ASP A 564 8.66 -41.23 5.11
C ASP A 564 8.05 -39.95 5.69
N ARG A 565 8.03 -38.83 4.93
CA ARG A 565 7.48 -37.55 5.37
C ARG A 565 6.17 -37.27 4.63
N ALA A 566 5.08 -37.11 5.38
CA ALA A 566 3.79 -36.77 4.79
C ALA A 566 3.86 -35.42 4.06
N VAL A 567 3.54 -35.42 2.76
CA VAL A 567 3.38 -34.22 1.93
C VAL A 567 1.90 -33.89 1.86
N SER A 568 1.56 -32.61 1.96
CA SER A 568 0.21 -32.11 1.67
C SER A 568 0.30 -30.96 0.68
N LEU A 569 -0.12 -31.20 -0.56
CA LEU A 569 -0.20 -30.17 -1.60
C LEU A 569 -1.14 -29.04 -1.19
N ARG A 570 -2.21 -29.34 -0.44
CA ARG A 570 -3.12 -28.33 0.10
C ARG A 570 -2.42 -27.42 1.10
N ALA A 571 -1.70 -27.99 2.05
CA ALA A 571 -0.95 -27.20 3.04
C ALA A 571 0.16 -26.39 2.38
N LEU A 572 0.84 -26.98 1.39
CA LEU A 572 1.87 -26.29 0.62
C LEU A 572 1.28 -25.12 -0.17
N ARG A 573 0.14 -25.34 -0.84
CA ARG A 573 -0.56 -24.29 -1.58
C ARG A 573 -0.94 -23.12 -0.68
N SER A 574 -1.52 -23.41 0.48
CA SER A 574 -1.85 -22.37 1.47
C SER A 574 -0.62 -21.54 1.85
N ARG A 575 0.51 -22.20 2.15
CA ARG A 575 1.76 -21.51 2.52
C ARG A 575 2.35 -20.68 1.38
N VAL A 576 2.24 -21.17 0.14
CA VAL A 576 2.76 -20.45 -1.04
C VAL A 576 1.86 -19.25 -1.38
N ASP A 577 0.55 -19.41 -1.28
CA ASP A 577 -0.42 -18.34 -1.52
C ASP A 577 -0.22 -17.18 -0.51
N ASP A 578 0.28 -17.47 0.70
CA ASP A 578 0.65 -16.45 1.70
C ASP A 578 1.92 -15.65 1.32
N VAL A 579 2.78 -16.20 0.46
CA VAL A 579 4.10 -15.63 0.11
C VAL A 579 4.12 -15.00 -1.29
N LEU A 580 3.30 -15.52 -2.22
CA LEU A 580 3.19 -14.96 -3.55
C LEU A 580 2.45 -13.62 -3.53
N PRO A 581 2.78 -12.67 -4.43
CA PRO A 581 1.97 -11.47 -4.61
C PRO A 581 0.52 -11.84 -4.90
N GLN A 582 -0.42 -11.03 -4.41
CA GLN A 582 -1.85 -11.24 -4.64
C GLN A 582 -2.15 -11.35 -6.15
N GLY A 583 -3.04 -12.29 -6.51
CA GLY A 583 -3.42 -12.53 -7.91
C GLY A 583 -2.46 -13.44 -8.70
N VAL A 584 -1.27 -13.77 -8.15
CA VAL A 584 -0.33 -14.69 -8.80
C VAL A 584 -0.71 -16.14 -8.49
N SER A 585 -1.08 -16.89 -9.53
CA SER A 585 -1.35 -18.34 -9.42
C SER A 585 -0.06 -19.16 -9.41
N THR A 586 -0.01 -20.20 -8.57
CA THR A 586 1.08 -21.19 -8.53
C THR A 586 1.25 -21.99 -9.82
N GLY A 587 0.24 -21.99 -10.71
CA GLY A 587 0.26 -22.74 -11.97
C GLY A 587 0.21 -24.26 -11.82
N GLY A 588 -0.04 -24.78 -10.60
CA GLY A 588 0.01 -26.19 -10.26
C GLY A 588 1.36 -26.63 -9.68
N PHE A 589 1.55 -27.94 -9.55
CA PHE A 589 2.75 -28.55 -8.94
C PHE A 589 3.39 -29.54 -9.90
N LEU A 590 4.70 -29.71 -9.76
CA LEU A 590 5.48 -30.76 -10.41
C LEU A 590 6.51 -31.31 -9.44
N VAL A 591 6.89 -32.56 -9.63
CA VAL A 591 7.92 -33.23 -8.85
C VAL A 591 9.08 -33.62 -9.77
N GLU A 592 10.31 -33.50 -9.28
CA GLU A 592 11.54 -33.79 -10.02
C GLU A 592 12.46 -34.70 -9.21
N GLU A 593 13.27 -35.49 -9.89
CA GLU A 593 14.37 -36.24 -9.31
C GLU A 593 15.30 -35.29 -8.53
N GLN A 594 15.71 -35.69 -7.33
CA GLN A 594 16.69 -34.94 -6.57
C GLN A 594 18.10 -35.22 -7.09
N LEU A 595 18.66 -34.30 -7.86
CA LEU A 595 20.01 -34.44 -8.40
C LEU A 595 21.10 -34.13 -7.37
N GLU A 596 22.14 -34.97 -7.36
CA GLU A 596 23.41 -34.68 -6.68
C GLU A 596 24.43 -34.13 -7.68
N GLY A 597 25.11 -33.03 -7.30
CA GLY A 597 26.11 -32.42 -8.17
C GLY A 597 26.45 -30.97 -7.81
N ARG A 598 27.31 -30.36 -8.63
CA ARG A 598 27.69 -28.95 -8.50
C ARG A 598 26.67 -28.06 -9.20
N LEU A 599 26.07 -27.13 -8.47
CA LEU A 599 25.17 -26.09 -9.00
C LEU A 599 25.97 -24.93 -9.63
N PHE A 600 25.54 -24.48 -10.79
CA PHE A 600 26.05 -23.28 -11.45
C PHE A 600 24.98 -22.69 -12.36
N SER A 601 25.15 -21.45 -12.79
CA SER A 601 24.33 -20.84 -13.81
C SER A 601 25.16 -20.30 -14.97
N LEU A 602 24.54 -20.19 -16.14
CA LEU A 602 25.07 -19.48 -17.29
C LEU A 602 24.34 -18.15 -17.42
N GLU A 603 25.12 -17.07 -17.39
CA GLU A 603 24.63 -15.70 -17.60
C GLU A 603 24.86 -15.32 -19.05
N SER A 604 23.84 -14.79 -19.71
CA SER A 604 23.92 -14.42 -21.13
C SER A 604 23.12 -13.18 -21.45
N VAL A 605 23.51 -12.49 -22.52
CA VAL A 605 22.72 -11.44 -23.16
C VAL A 605 22.35 -11.87 -24.57
N TRP A 606 21.15 -11.52 -25.00
CA TRP A 606 20.61 -11.73 -26.32
C TRP A 606 20.52 -10.38 -27.01
N VAL A 607 21.07 -10.31 -28.23
CA VAL A 607 21.04 -9.09 -29.04
C VAL A 607 20.53 -9.46 -30.43
N ARG A 608 19.29 -9.08 -30.74
CA ARG A 608 18.63 -9.33 -32.03
C ARG A 608 18.69 -10.80 -32.48
N GLY A 609 18.32 -11.69 -31.56
CA GLY A 609 18.29 -13.15 -31.76
C GLY A 609 19.64 -13.85 -31.61
N VAL A 610 20.72 -13.10 -31.37
CA VAL A 610 22.06 -13.67 -31.19
C VAL A 610 22.34 -13.88 -29.71
N HIS A 611 22.58 -15.13 -29.32
CA HIS A 611 23.04 -15.53 -27.99
C HIS A 611 24.51 -15.13 -27.76
N VAL A 612 24.76 -14.34 -26.73
CA VAL A 612 26.12 -13.96 -26.29
C VAL A 612 26.31 -14.36 -24.82
N PRO A 613 27.03 -15.47 -24.54
CA PRO A 613 27.36 -15.86 -23.17
C PRO A 613 28.27 -14.82 -22.52
N LEU A 614 27.91 -14.38 -21.31
CA LEU A 614 28.74 -13.47 -20.51
C LEU A 614 29.73 -14.27 -19.65
N GLY A 615 29.26 -15.35 -19.03
CA GLY A 615 30.10 -16.19 -18.18
C GLY A 615 29.28 -17.15 -17.35
N VAL A 616 29.99 -17.91 -16.52
CA VAL A 616 29.38 -18.84 -15.56
C VAL A 616 29.40 -18.20 -14.18
N THR A 617 28.34 -18.38 -13.42
CA THR A 617 28.32 -18.15 -11.98
C THR A 617 28.32 -19.50 -11.27
N THR A 618 29.27 -19.77 -10.39
CA THR A 618 29.22 -20.98 -9.56
C THR A 618 28.56 -20.67 -8.23
N THR A 619 27.68 -21.57 -7.77
CA THR A 619 26.90 -21.38 -6.54
C THR A 619 27.25 -22.45 -5.52
N GLU A 620 27.52 -22.02 -4.29
CA GLU A 620 27.63 -22.91 -3.13
C GLU A 620 26.30 -22.92 -2.39
N VAL A 621 25.74 -24.10 -2.16
CA VAL A 621 24.49 -24.28 -1.41
C VAL A 621 24.81 -24.95 -0.08
N SER A 622 24.06 -24.59 0.96
CA SER A 622 24.15 -25.23 2.26
C SER A 622 23.92 -26.74 2.17
N SER A 623 24.64 -27.52 2.98
CA SER A 623 24.46 -28.97 3.09
C SER A 623 23.26 -29.35 3.96
N THR A 624 22.74 -28.41 4.75
CA THR A 624 21.66 -28.64 5.71
C THR A 624 20.37 -27.89 5.37
N SER A 625 20.41 -26.99 4.39
CA SER A 625 19.27 -26.22 3.88
C SER A 625 19.43 -25.99 2.37
N SER A 626 18.37 -25.56 1.68
CA SER A 626 18.44 -25.17 0.27
C SER A 626 18.98 -23.76 0.05
N ALA A 627 19.49 -23.09 1.10
CA ALA A 627 19.97 -21.72 1.00
C ALA A 627 21.32 -21.64 0.29
N GLU A 628 21.43 -20.70 -0.64
CA GLU A 628 22.70 -20.39 -1.29
C GLU A 628 23.58 -19.56 -0.35
N LEU A 629 24.82 -19.99 -0.22
CA LEU A 629 25.82 -19.43 0.67
C LEU A 629 26.73 -18.44 -0.06
N ARG A 630 27.01 -18.70 -1.34
CA ARG A 630 27.99 -17.97 -2.13
C ARG A 630 27.66 -18.01 -3.61
N HIS A 631 27.94 -16.92 -4.31
CA HIS A 631 28.10 -16.91 -5.77
C HIS A 631 29.48 -16.36 -6.15
N THR A 632 30.09 -16.94 -7.18
CA THR A 632 31.38 -16.50 -7.73
C THR A 632 31.24 -16.28 -9.24
N PHE A 633 31.63 -15.09 -9.73
CA PHE A 633 31.62 -14.75 -11.15
C PHE A 633 32.94 -14.04 -11.58
N PRO A 634 33.57 -14.45 -12.70
CA PRO A 634 33.32 -15.68 -13.43
C PRO A 634 33.73 -16.90 -12.58
N GLY A 635 32.89 -17.92 -12.53
CA GLY A 635 33.14 -19.18 -11.82
C GLY A 635 33.97 -20.17 -12.66
N GLU A 636 34.82 -20.95 -11.98
CA GLU A 636 35.68 -21.94 -12.63
C GLU A 636 34.99 -23.29 -12.85
N LEU A 637 34.84 -23.68 -14.12
CA LEU A 637 34.33 -24.99 -14.56
C LEU A 637 35.17 -25.56 -15.70
N ALA A 638 35.08 -26.88 -15.90
CA ALA A 638 35.73 -27.52 -17.05
C ALA A 638 35.14 -27.02 -18.38
N ALA A 639 35.99 -26.73 -19.36
CA ALA A 639 35.57 -26.14 -20.63
C ALA A 639 34.49 -26.94 -21.38
N ARG A 640 34.42 -28.27 -21.20
CA ARG A 640 33.36 -29.11 -21.78
C ARG A 640 31.98 -28.82 -21.18
N HIS A 641 31.92 -28.52 -19.88
CA HIS A 641 30.67 -28.21 -19.18
C HIS A 641 30.16 -26.83 -19.57
N VAL A 642 31.06 -25.84 -19.66
CA VAL A 642 30.72 -24.50 -20.16
C VAL A 642 30.19 -24.56 -21.59
N ARG A 643 30.89 -25.27 -22.51
CA ARG A 643 30.42 -25.44 -23.89
C ARG A 643 29.03 -26.10 -23.96
N SER A 644 28.79 -27.13 -23.17
CA SER A 644 27.49 -27.80 -23.12
C SER A 644 26.41 -26.85 -22.60
N ALA A 645 26.64 -26.11 -21.52
CA ALA A 645 25.68 -25.14 -20.99
C ALA A 645 25.34 -24.04 -22.01
N VAL A 646 26.34 -23.53 -22.73
CA VAL A 646 26.16 -22.53 -23.81
C VAL A 646 25.28 -23.10 -24.93
N GLU A 647 25.58 -24.32 -25.40
CA GLU A 647 24.79 -24.97 -26.46
C GLU A 647 23.35 -25.25 -26.02
N GLN A 648 23.17 -25.80 -24.81
CA GLN A 648 21.84 -26.08 -24.24
C GLN A 648 21.01 -24.79 -24.11
N THR A 649 21.62 -23.72 -23.61
CA THR A 649 20.96 -22.39 -23.46
C THR A 649 20.57 -21.81 -24.81
N GLY A 650 21.49 -21.80 -25.78
CA GLY A 650 21.22 -21.30 -27.12
C GLY A 650 20.11 -22.09 -27.83
N ARG A 651 20.10 -23.43 -27.69
CA ARG A 651 19.04 -24.28 -28.24
C ARG A 651 17.70 -24.04 -27.55
N LEU A 652 17.67 -23.95 -26.21
CA LEU A 652 16.44 -23.73 -25.45
C LEU A 652 15.80 -22.39 -25.83
N PHE A 653 16.49 -21.28 -25.61
CA PHE A 653 15.96 -19.94 -25.80
C PHE A 653 15.77 -19.58 -27.28
N GLY A 654 16.65 -20.04 -28.17
CA GLY A 654 16.47 -19.90 -29.61
C GLY A 654 15.21 -20.61 -30.11
N SER A 655 14.85 -21.76 -29.51
CA SER A 655 13.64 -22.51 -29.89
C SER A 655 12.32 -21.87 -29.43
N ILE A 656 12.36 -20.97 -28.45
CA ILE A 656 11.19 -20.25 -27.91
C ILE A 656 11.19 -18.77 -28.31
N GLY A 657 12.11 -18.38 -29.19
CA GLY A 657 12.10 -17.08 -29.87
C GLY A 657 12.78 -15.94 -29.12
N MET A 658 13.69 -16.20 -28.16
CA MET A 658 14.39 -15.13 -27.45
C MET A 658 15.13 -14.20 -28.43
N TYR A 659 14.80 -12.90 -28.39
CA TYR A 659 15.31 -11.92 -29.34
C TYR A 659 16.28 -10.92 -28.68
N SER A 660 15.87 -10.22 -27.63
CA SER A 660 16.71 -9.26 -26.91
C SER A 660 16.47 -9.31 -25.41
N GLY A 661 17.52 -9.11 -24.61
CA GLY A 661 17.45 -9.09 -23.14
C GLY A 661 18.48 -9.98 -22.48
N GLY A 662 18.38 -10.19 -21.18
CA GLY A 662 19.25 -11.10 -20.42
C GLY A 662 18.62 -12.48 -20.28
N THR A 663 19.42 -13.53 -20.11
CA THR A 663 18.94 -14.83 -19.66
C THR A 663 19.83 -15.37 -18.56
N HIS A 664 19.21 -16.05 -17.60
CA HIS A 664 19.87 -16.78 -16.52
C HIS A 664 19.38 -18.23 -16.53
N VAL A 665 20.30 -19.19 -16.66
CA VAL A 665 19.96 -20.62 -16.74
C VAL A 665 20.75 -21.40 -15.72
N GLU A 666 20.05 -22.10 -14.83
CA GLU A 666 20.65 -22.91 -13.77
C GLU A 666 20.86 -24.35 -14.23
N PHE A 667 21.98 -24.92 -13.81
CA PHE A 667 22.40 -26.27 -14.13
C PHE A 667 22.96 -26.98 -12.89
N ILE A 668 22.71 -28.28 -12.78
CA ILE A 668 23.46 -29.16 -11.87
C ILE A 668 24.30 -30.11 -12.72
N ILE A 669 25.60 -30.20 -12.42
CA ILE A 669 26.46 -31.22 -13.03
C ILE A 669 26.23 -32.54 -12.29
N SER A 670 25.38 -33.40 -12.83
CA SER A 670 25.11 -34.73 -12.29
C SER A 670 25.64 -35.81 -13.24
N ASN A 671 26.30 -36.83 -12.70
CA ASN A 671 26.95 -37.89 -13.49
C ASN A 671 27.86 -37.35 -14.62
N GLY A 672 28.50 -36.20 -14.39
CA GLY A 672 29.38 -35.54 -15.34
C GLY A 672 28.69 -34.72 -16.44
N VAL A 673 27.36 -34.64 -16.45
CA VAL A 673 26.53 -33.94 -17.45
C VAL A 673 25.84 -32.74 -16.80
N PRO A 674 25.90 -31.53 -17.42
CA PRO A 674 25.09 -30.39 -16.97
C PRO A 674 23.60 -30.62 -17.31
N MET A 675 22.76 -30.78 -16.28
CA MET A 675 21.31 -30.92 -16.38
C MET A 675 20.64 -29.56 -16.21
N VAL A 676 19.73 -29.16 -17.11
CA VAL A 676 18.96 -27.90 -16.97
C VAL A 676 18.04 -28.00 -15.76
N ILE A 677 18.12 -27.05 -14.83
CA ILE A 677 17.31 -27.03 -13.60
C ILE A 677 16.21 -25.97 -13.67
N ASP A 678 16.57 -24.75 -14.04
CA ASP A 678 15.64 -23.62 -14.18
C ASP A 678 16.16 -22.66 -15.25
N ALA A 679 15.28 -21.85 -15.83
CA ALA A 679 15.65 -20.93 -16.90
C ALA A 679 14.75 -19.69 -16.88
N HIS A 680 15.37 -18.51 -16.95
CA HIS A 680 14.70 -17.22 -16.92
C HIS A 680 15.11 -16.35 -18.12
N ASP A 681 14.14 -15.65 -18.70
CA ASP A 681 14.29 -14.66 -19.79
C ASP A 681 14.63 -13.25 -19.29
N ARG A 682 15.33 -13.18 -18.16
CA ARG A 682 15.81 -11.96 -17.52
C ARG A 682 17.19 -12.18 -16.90
N PRO A 683 17.91 -11.11 -16.53
CA PRO A 683 19.08 -11.20 -15.67
C PRO A 683 18.79 -11.90 -14.33
N ALA A 684 19.85 -12.48 -13.77
CA ALA A 684 19.84 -13.15 -12.48
C ALA A 684 19.56 -12.20 -11.30
N GLY A 685 19.15 -12.76 -10.16
CA GLY A 685 19.09 -12.05 -8.88
C GLY A 685 20.33 -12.34 -8.01
N GLY A 686 20.21 -12.20 -6.69
CA GLY A 686 21.23 -12.69 -5.74
C GLY A 686 22.58 -11.99 -5.83
N HIS A 687 22.60 -10.70 -6.17
CA HIS A 687 23.79 -9.89 -6.43
C HIS A 687 24.64 -10.31 -7.65
N ILE A 688 24.18 -11.26 -8.46
CA ILE A 688 24.90 -11.69 -9.66
C ILE A 688 25.11 -10.53 -10.66
N PRO A 689 24.14 -9.62 -10.91
CA PRO A 689 24.38 -8.45 -11.75
C PRO A 689 25.54 -7.57 -11.28
N GLU A 690 25.70 -7.40 -9.97
CA GLU A 690 26.77 -6.63 -9.33
C GLU A 690 28.12 -7.37 -9.41
N LEU A 691 28.13 -8.70 -9.28
CA LEU A 691 29.34 -9.49 -9.53
C LEU A 691 29.82 -9.35 -10.98
N ILE A 692 28.88 -9.37 -11.93
CA ILE A 692 29.15 -9.16 -13.36
C ILE A 692 29.65 -7.73 -13.60
N GLU A 693 29.07 -6.74 -12.93
CA GLU A 693 29.52 -5.35 -12.99
C GLU A 693 30.94 -5.19 -12.48
N ASN A 694 31.28 -5.77 -11.33
CA ASN A 694 32.64 -5.76 -10.81
C ASN A 694 33.64 -6.46 -11.74
N ALA A 695 33.19 -7.49 -12.47
CA ALA A 695 34.05 -8.23 -13.39
C ALA A 695 34.24 -7.54 -14.76
N PHE A 696 33.22 -6.88 -15.30
CA PHE A 696 33.25 -6.26 -16.64
C PHE A 696 33.28 -4.72 -16.66
N GLY A 697 32.94 -4.07 -15.54
CA GLY A 697 32.62 -2.65 -15.46
C GLY A 697 31.19 -2.30 -15.92
N VAL A 698 30.35 -3.30 -16.20
CA VAL A 698 28.94 -3.11 -16.60
C VAL A 698 28.10 -4.28 -16.13
N SER A 699 26.96 -4.01 -15.48
CA SER A 699 26.07 -5.04 -14.97
C SER A 699 25.34 -5.78 -16.10
N SER A 700 24.95 -7.04 -15.85
CA SER A 700 24.08 -7.78 -16.78
C SER A 700 22.72 -7.12 -16.97
N THR A 701 22.24 -6.36 -15.98
CA THR A 701 20.98 -5.60 -16.07
C THR A 701 21.12 -4.46 -17.08
N ASN A 702 22.20 -3.69 -17.02
CA ASN A 702 22.49 -2.63 -18.00
C ASN A 702 22.67 -3.20 -19.41
N LEU A 703 23.36 -4.33 -19.55
CA LEU A 703 23.49 -5.01 -20.84
C LEU A 703 22.13 -5.47 -21.39
N ALA A 704 21.27 -6.02 -20.54
CA ALA A 704 19.93 -6.45 -20.94
C ALA A 704 19.01 -5.29 -21.31
N LEU A 705 19.07 -4.16 -20.59
CA LEU A 705 18.35 -2.93 -20.93
C LEU A 705 18.85 -2.37 -22.26
N ALA A 706 20.16 -2.18 -22.42
CA ALA A 706 20.76 -1.69 -23.66
C ALA A 706 20.48 -2.60 -24.87
N ALA A 707 20.37 -3.92 -24.67
CA ALA A 707 19.97 -4.85 -25.73
C ALA A 707 18.51 -4.68 -26.14
N GLN A 708 17.61 -4.44 -25.18
CA GLN A 708 16.18 -4.23 -25.43
C GLN A 708 15.89 -2.86 -26.03
N THR A 709 16.68 -1.83 -25.72
CA THR A 709 16.59 -0.48 -26.29
C THR A 709 17.36 -0.33 -27.61
N GLY A 710 18.13 -1.34 -28.01
CA GLY A 710 18.92 -1.34 -29.24
C GLY A 710 20.23 -0.57 -29.18
N GLN A 711 20.65 -0.15 -27.98
CA GLN A 711 21.93 0.52 -27.72
C GLN A 711 23.14 -0.45 -27.67
N LEU A 712 22.91 -1.73 -27.40
CA LEU A 712 23.96 -2.76 -27.40
C LEU A 712 24.04 -3.46 -28.76
N THR A 713 25.26 -3.56 -29.32
CA THR A 713 25.52 -4.37 -30.51
C THR A 713 26.09 -5.74 -30.16
N VAL A 714 25.95 -6.71 -31.07
CA VAL A 714 26.52 -8.06 -30.92
C VAL A 714 28.04 -8.01 -30.78
N ASP A 715 28.70 -7.15 -31.55
CA ASP A 715 30.16 -7.04 -31.53
C ASP A 715 30.67 -6.43 -30.23
N ASP A 716 29.96 -5.43 -29.68
CA ASP A 716 30.31 -4.84 -28.39
C ASP A 716 30.13 -5.85 -27.26
N ALA A 717 29.01 -6.59 -27.25
CA ALA A 717 28.79 -7.67 -26.30
C ALA A 717 29.89 -8.75 -26.37
N ARG A 718 30.33 -9.13 -27.58
CA ARG A 718 31.42 -10.09 -27.79
C ARG A 718 32.81 -9.57 -27.44
N ARG A 719 33.01 -8.26 -27.31
CA ARG A 719 34.29 -7.64 -26.94
C ARG A 719 34.49 -7.55 -25.43
N LEU A 720 33.44 -7.71 -24.63
CA LEU A 720 33.53 -7.71 -23.17
C LEU A 720 34.54 -8.76 -22.67
N ARG A 721 35.43 -8.35 -21.77
CA ARG A 721 36.41 -9.22 -21.12
C ARG A 721 36.38 -8.95 -19.62
N THR A 722 36.37 -10.02 -18.83
CA THR A 722 36.45 -9.90 -17.38
C THR A 722 37.84 -9.42 -16.98
N THR A 723 37.93 -8.44 -16.09
CA THR A 723 39.19 -7.93 -15.52
C THR A 723 39.44 -8.40 -14.10
N ALA A 724 38.44 -8.98 -13.45
CA ALA A 724 38.52 -9.49 -12.08
C ALA A 724 37.53 -10.64 -11.86
N VAL A 725 37.63 -11.28 -10.68
CA VAL A 725 36.65 -12.20 -10.13
C VAL A 725 35.96 -11.53 -8.95
N SER A 726 34.64 -11.60 -8.92
CA SER A 726 33.82 -11.08 -7.84
C SER A 726 33.04 -12.20 -7.16
N VAL A 727 32.94 -12.12 -5.83
CA VAL A 727 32.30 -13.13 -4.99
C VAL A 727 31.34 -12.42 -4.05
N VAL A 728 30.10 -12.91 -3.96
CA VAL A 728 29.20 -12.58 -2.84
C VAL A 728 29.19 -13.74 -1.86
N ARG A 729 29.36 -13.43 -0.58
CA ARG A 729 29.18 -14.36 0.53
C ARG A 729 28.05 -13.88 1.42
N PHE A 730 27.00 -14.69 1.51
CA PHE A 730 25.86 -14.40 2.37
C PHE A 730 26.15 -14.79 3.82
N ILE A 731 25.73 -13.93 4.74
CA ILE A 731 25.89 -14.15 6.16
C ILE A 731 24.76 -15.06 6.63
N THR A 732 25.08 -16.02 7.50
CA THR A 732 24.14 -17.07 7.93
C THR A 732 24.22 -17.26 9.44
N THR A 733 23.08 -17.44 10.11
CA THR A 733 22.97 -17.77 11.54
C THR A 733 22.44 -19.18 11.75
N VAL A 734 22.89 -19.87 12.79
CA VAL A 734 22.47 -21.26 13.11
C VAL A 734 21.38 -21.34 14.19
N THR A 735 21.03 -20.20 14.80
CA THR A 735 20.04 -20.09 15.89
C THR A 735 19.39 -18.72 15.84
N ASP A 736 18.17 -18.60 16.35
CA ASP A 736 17.49 -17.32 16.50
C ASP A 736 18.28 -16.42 17.46
N ARG A 737 18.60 -15.21 17.03
CA ARG A 737 19.40 -14.27 17.82
C ARG A 737 18.73 -12.92 17.90
N ARG A 738 18.72 -12.33 19.09
CA ARG A 738 18.29 -10.95 19.32
C ARG A 738 19.51 -10.05 19.38
N VAL A 739 19.54 -9.01 18.55
CA VAL A 739 20.59 -7.99 18.62
C VAL A 739 20.44 -7.21 19.92
N VAL A 740 21.52 -7.14 20.70
CA VAL A 740 21.57 -6.41 21.98
C VAL A 740 22.60 -5.27 21.97
N ASP A 741 23.46 -5.20 20.95
CA ASP A 741 24.45 -4.13 20.75
C ASP A 741 24.59 -3.76 19.27
N SER A 742 23.65 -2.97 18.75
CA SER A 742 23.67 -2.52 17.35
C SER A 742 24.85 -1.59 17.02
N ALA A 743 25.42 -0.90 18.02
CA ALA A 743 26.59 -0.03 17.81
C ALA A 743 27.85 -0.85 17.49
N ARG A 744 28.02 -1.99 18.14
CA ARG A 744 29.09 -2.95 17.83
C ARG A 744 28.96 -3.52 16.42
N LEU A 745 27.75 -3.89 16.01
CA LEU A 745 27.52 -4.38 14.65
C LEU A 745 27.82 -3.32 13.59
N ARG A 746 27.40 -2.07 13.79
CA ARG A 746 27.74 -0.96 12.88
C ARG A 746 29.25 -0.81 12.69
N ARG A 747 30.02 -0.83 13.79
CA ARG A 747 31.49 -0.81 13.70
C ARG A 747 32.06 -2.02 12.95
N ALA A 748 31.52 -3.22 13.18
CA ALA A 748 31.97 -4.42 12.46
C ALA A 748 31.70 -4.32 10.95
N VAL A 749 30.58 -3.71 10.55
CA VAL A 749 30.29 -3.40 9.14
C VAL A 749 31.32 -2.42 8.59
N ASP A 750 31.62 -1.34 9.30
CA ASP A 750 32.63 -0.35 8.88
C ASP A 750 34.03 -0.97 8.76
N ASP A 751 34.45 -1.78 9.75
CA ASP A 751 35.73 -2.48 9.76
C ASP A 751 35.82 -3.47 8.58
N THR A 752 34.71 -4.14 8.26
CA THR A 752 34.64 -5.07 7.11
C THR A 752 34.68 -4.32 5.79
N ALA A 753 33.98 -3.19 5.68
CA ALA A 753 34.01 -2.31 4.51
C ALA A 753 35.41 -1.77 4.23
N ALA A 754 36.24 -1.60 5.26
CA ALA A 754 37.62 -1.11 5.14
C ALA A 754 38.62 -2.18 4.68
N MET A 755 38.22 -3.45 4.54
CA MET A 755 39.09 -4.51 4.04
C MET A 755 39.38 -4.29 2.54
N ALA A 756 40.64 -4.41 2.13
CA ALA A 756 41.11 -4.01 0.80
C ALA A 756 40.35 -4.64 -0.39
N ASP A 757 39.94 -5.90 -0.26
CA ASP A 757 39.26 -6.63 -1.34
C ASP A 757 37.72 -6.54 -1.24
N VAL A 758 37.16 -5.87 -0.22
CA VAL A 758 35.72 -5.73 -0.01
C VAL A 758 35.23 -4.49 -0.74
N VAL A 759 34.26 -4.66 -1.64
CA VAL A 759 33.65 -3.56 -2.41
C VAL A 759 32.26 -3.19 -1.91
N HIS A 760 31.59 -4.13 -1.26
CA HIS A 760 30.28 -3.89 -0.67
C HIS A 760 30.06 -4.77 0.54
N VAL A 761 29.41 -4.22 1.57
CA VAL A 761 28.97 -4.96 2.74
C VAL A 761 27.60 -4.44 3.14
N HIS A 762 26.70 -5.36 3.45
CA HIS A 762 25.40 -5.05 4.01
C HIS A 762 25.09 -5.99 5.17
N PHE A 763 24.54 -5.42 6.25
CA PHE A 763 24.05 -6.17 7.38
C PHE A 763 22.87 -5.42 8.01
N ASP A 764 21.75 -6.11 8.24
CA ASP A 764 20.62 -5.51 8.94
C ASP A 764 20.93 -5.41 10.45
N VAL A 765 21.30 -4.21 10.88
CA VAL A 765 21.69 -3.89 12.26
C VAL A 765 20.52 -3.50 13.17
N ASN A 766 19.31 -3.35 12.62
CA ASN A 766 18.15 -2.78 13.33
C ASN A 766 17.00 -3.78 13.55
N GLY A 767 17.09 -5.00 13.04
CA GLY A 767 16.11 -6.07 13.29
C GLY A 767 16.15 -6.64 14.72
N PRO A 768 14.99 -6.84 15.40
CA PRO A 768 14.95 -7.38 16.76
C PRO A 768 15.27 -8.89 16.84
N LEU A 769 15.22 -9.61 15.72
CA LEU A 769 15.44 -11.05 15.64
C LEU A 769 16.13 -11.43 14.32
N LEU A 770 17.14 -12.29 14.38
CA LEU A 770 17.81 -12.89 13.23
C LEU A 770 17.44 -14.38 13.22
N PRO A 771 16.66 -14.85 12.24
CA PRO A 771 16.11 -16.20 12.25
C PRO A 771 17.21 -17.28 12.07
N ALA A 772 16.94 -18.46 12.64
CA ALA A 772 17.76 -19.67 12.52
C ALA A 772 17.61 -20.37 11.17
N GLU A 773 16.43 -20.24 10.55
CA GLU A 773 16.12 -20.91 9.29
C GLU A 773 16.69 -20.14 8.10
N LEU A 774 17.53 -20.86 7.34
CA LEU A 774 18.20 -20.41 6.14
C LEU A 774 17.27 -20.64 4.95
N ASP A 775 16.56 -19.60 4.54
CA ASP A 775 16.08 -19.50 3.17
C ASP A 775 16.76 -18.30 2.48
N ASN A 776 16.53 -18.14 1.18
CA ASN A 776 17.20 -17.09 0.41
C ASN A 776 16.72 -15.67 0.77
N TRP A 777 15.61 -15.54 1.50
CA TRP A 777 14.94 -14.29 1.85
C TRP A 777 15.22 -13.85 3.29
N THR A 778 15.61 -14.77 4.17
CA THR A 778 15.89 -14.50 5.60
C THR A 778 17.36 -14.19 5.90
N ARG A 779 18.21 -14.04 4.87
CA ARG A 779 19.65 -13.78 5.03
C ARG A 779 19.88 -12.39 5.67
N PRO A 780 20.58 -12.30 6.83
CA PRO A 780 20.77 -11.05 7.56
C PRO A 780 21.72 -10.04 6.89
N GLY A 781 22.46 -10.47 5.87
CA GLY A 781 23.43 -9.62 5.19
C GLY A 781 24.33 -10.38 4.24
N TYR A 782 25.28 -9.66 3.64
CA TYR A 782 26.24 -10.20 2.70
C TYR A 782 27.50 -9.34 2.61
N VAL A 783 28.56 -9.93 2.06
CA VAL A 783 29.80 -9.23 1.68
C VAL A 783 30.10 -9.54 0.21
N ILE A 784 30.48 -8.53 -0.55
CA ILE A 784 30.99 -8.66 -1.92
C ILE A 784 32.47 -8.32 -1.94
N THR A 785 33.27 -9.22 -2.51
CA THR A 785 34.71 -9.02 -2.74
C THR A 785 35.07 -9.06 -4.22
N VAL A 786 36.23 -8.48 -4.54
CA VAL A 786 36.81 -8.48 -5.90
C VAL A 786 38.30 -8.76 -5.81
N ALA A 787 38.81 -9.68 -6.63
CA ALA A 787 40.24 -9.97 -6.73
C ALA A 787 40.64 -10.49 -8.12
N GLU A 788 41.94 -10.65 -8.37
CA GLU A 788 42.47 -11.18 -9.65
C GLU A 788 42.17 -12.68 -9.86
N SER A 789 41.90 -13.45 -8.79
CA SER A 789 41.61 -14.88 -8.87
C SER A 789 40.46 -15.28 -7.95
N ALA A 790 39.73 -16.32 -8.34
CA ALA A 790 38.62 -16.86 -7.54
C ALA A 790 39.07 -17.27 -6.14
N SER A 791 40.20 -17.97 -6.01
CA SER A 791 40.70 -18.37 -4.70
C SER A 791 40.98 -17.18 -3.76
N THR A 792 41.46 -16.06 -4.29
CA THR A 792 41.73 -14.87 -3.46
C THR A 792 40.43 -14.20 -3.04
N ALA A 793 39.53 -13.93 -4.01
CA ALA A 793 38.25 -13.28 -3.73
C ALA A 793 37.41 -14.08 -2.72
N GLU A 794 37.37 -15.41 -2.87
CA GLU A 794 36.64 -16.30 -1.97
C GLU A 794 37.22 -16.32 -0.56
N LYS A 795 38.55 -16.37 -0.40
CA LYS A 795 39.21 -16.30 0.92
C LYS A 795 38.93 -14.97 1.60
N SER A 796 38.98 -13.87 0.87
CA SER A 796 38.68 -12.53 1.41
C SER A 796 37.21 -12.43 1.82
N ALA A 797 36.28 -12.98 1.02
CA ALA A 797 34.85 -13.00 1.35
C ALA A 797 34.57 -13.85 2.59
N ASP A 798 35.21 -15.02 2.73
CA ASP A 798 35.08 -15.87 3.93
C ASP A 798 35.66 -15.19 5.17
N ALA A 799 36.82 -14.53 5.06
CA ALA A 799 37.43 -13.80 6.17
C ALA A 799 36.54 -12.65 6.65
N ALA A 800 36.00 -11.86 5.71
CA ALA A 800 35.07 -10.78 5.99
C ALA A 800 33.76 -11.27 6.63
N CYS A 801 33.17 -12.32 6.04
CA CYS A 801 31.95 -12.94 6.57
C CYS A 801 32.18 -13.54 7.97
N ALA A 802 33.34 -14.16 8.22
CA ALA A 802 33.70 -14.71 9.52
C ALA A 802 33.87 -13.62 10.59
N LEU A 803 34.46 -12.47 10.23
CA LEU A 803 34.60 -11.32 11.13
C LEU A 803 33.23 -10.77 11.53
N LEU A 804 32.35 -10.51 10.56
CA LEU A 804 30.98 -10.06 10.82
C LEU A 804 30.19 -11.07 11.64
N THR A 805 30.30 -12.36 11.32
CA THR A 805 29.62 -13.42 12.06
C THR A 805 30.12 -13.47 13.51
N ALA A 806 31.43 -13.35 13.74
CA ALA A 806 31.99 -13.35 15.09
C ALA A 806 31.51 -12.16 15.93
N GLU A 807 31.48 -10.96 15.34
CA GLU A 807 30.98 -9.76 16.01
C GLU A 807 29.46 -9.83 16.24
N LEU A 808 28.72 -10.42 15.31
CA LEU A 808 27.31 -10.74 15.49
C LEU A 808 27.08 -11.66 16.68
N LEU A 809 27.84 -12.74 16.81
CA LEU A 809 27.71 -13.68 17.93
C LEU A 809 27.93 -13.00 19.29
N ARG A 810 28.74 -11.93 19.34
CA ARG A 810 29.04 -11.16 20.55
C ARG A 810 28.06 -10.01 20.80
N ALA A 811 27.46 -9.47 19.74
CA ALA A 811 26.49 -8.38 19.79
C ALA A 811 25.03 -8.86 19.95
N SER A 812 24.83 -10.17 20.11
CA SER A 812 23.51 -10.79 20.17
C SER A 812 23.40 -11.86 21.25
N SER A 813 22.19 -12.07 21.77
CA SER A 813 21.85 -13.18 22.65
C SER A 813 20.98 -14.20 21.91
N VAL A 814 21.09 -15.48 22.29
CA VAL A 814 20.17 -16.52 21.79
C VAL A 814 18.77 -16.20 22.31
N ASN A 815 17.79 -16.13 21.41
CA ASN A 815 16.39 -16.01 21.81
C ASN A 815 15.97 -17.36 22.41
N ARG A 816 15.64 -17.38 23.71
CA ARG A 816 15.23 -18.61 24.41
C ARG A 816 13.75 -18.90 24.23
#